data_AF-A0A355R826-F1
#
_entry.id   AF-A0A355R826-F1
#
_cell.length_a   1.000
_cell.length_b   1.000
_cell.length_c   1.000
_cell.angle_alpha   90.00
_cell.angle_beta   90.00
_cell.angle_gamma   90.00
#
_symmetry.space_group_name_H-M   'P 1'
#
loop_
_entity.id
_entity.type
_entity.pdbx_description
1 polymer ?
#
loop_
_entity_poly.entity_id
_entity_poly.type
_entity_poly.pdbx_seq_one_letter_code
_entity_poly.pdbx_strand_id
1 'polypeptide(L)'
;MSTLPSIESILLQVHQSLGCTPYQTKPKRNFATGQMQLSHHREMAEEVFDAIFDALDMDPLARADVLKNLMEFGDAYKYLELNIWTFAADQRQVLWQLLGYFYVPGIARRAAFWNLEEALDKGMPGGRFWYLPEPREVDGKPSLYLPVAQVVDWLLDLLGMPLEEFADVRSEITRGGHDGLRRSLYNWRKDTNIRPDTFRKYFSDDTVLDFKGAFVLDSNRSPAEQFADALKFVTRKQLTADQLRLEIPMTQPGRLEAILDGSADEDEKAAFVACLARRYAAPSPHTIRQRLLFARTVQGGYERLLKLLCPGVDSQCADAQQNKLLQLFAIYKFAYNMTIGGWRNGRDQGEAAENAWFEEHLPPWDRHGLFLSILPSQRKTANSTLAELLTRHFAEMQPGATLEDHVGLDAESAAPIIQRNIERMKATAEEFKAELELTERLKTASPWRTLQGENRYWVVSQIAQRRDLGSKVSQAAIQRLRELAATPSETLQAALYELDGYLNNERSNRPKDARDLVQVLLEEAESSPAYELWEAAILQYKAKHLLACNDFEGAGKLFKEALEAGRKRCYGSLRGEVARDCLAVEVANQKLILNNHEKYYREMLAGGMMAECEEIPSIEETARWASEYFWDTLYKPYPGVPPQKRRARDAAKKIFDELPPLLFTGDQDGLLAWIKANRQLLKSSLPDVDGNSVLMLLIKMRTSFAQGLHKLPAAMLEGEQQSFEVMLEHWRQFFGLLAQQAPKQLNIADFKSQTPLMLMAEAGDTELVRIMLQAGADPEMQDWQAMTALHSAIKSRVDSCVDALLDHPCRLDKLTFDGQSPLHTAAWTGNLHATRRLLQLAPELAWQRNSQGMTPLERVEYLIENPQALQMLAEELRHNGRRCASKRELEEIVSLLEQVAPVANARA
;
A
#
# COMPACT_ATOMS: atom_id res chain seq x y z
N MET A 1 -19.64 -1.48 -2.09
CA MET A 1 -19.23 -0.19 -2.71
C MET A 1 -18.75 -0.51 -4.11
N SER A 2 -18.96 0.40 -5.06
CA SER A 2 -18.55 0.21 -6.46
C SER A 2 -17.11 0.71 -6.64
N THR A 3 -16.22 0.25 -5.76
CA THR A 3 -14.80 0.60 -5.77
C THR A 3 -13.98 -0.63 -6.14
N LEU A 4 -12.75 -0.39 -6.56
CA LEU A 4 -11.73 -1.42 -6.58
C LEU A 4 -11.54 -1.99 -5.15
N PRO A 5 -11.44 -3.32 -4.96
CA PRO A 5 -11.15 -3.90 -3.65
C PRO A 5 -9.81 -3.42 -3.10
N SER A 6 -9.73 -3.01 -1.83
CA SER A 6 -8.42 -2.67 -1.26
C SER A 6 -7.52 -3.92 -1.13
N ILE A 7 -6.20 -3.74 -1.19
CA ILE A 7 -5.23 -4.82 -0.98
C ILE A 7 -5.46 -5.45 0.41
N GLU A 8 -5.75 -4.64 1.42
CA GLU A 8 -6.11 -5.07 2.77
C GLU A 8 -7.34 -5.97 2.78
N SER A 9 -8.37 -5.63 2.00
CA SER A 9 -9.56 -6.48 1.85
C SER A 9 -9.21 -7.82 1.20
N ILE A 10 -8.34 -7.82 0.18
CA ILE A 10 -7.87 -9.04 -0.49
C ILE A 10 -7.08 -9.91 0.50
N LEU A 11 -6.14 -9.35 1.24
CA LEU A 11 -5.34 -10.05 2.25
C LEU A 11 -6.22 -10.65 3.34
N LEU A 12 -7.21 -9.90 3.85
CA LEU A 12 -8.17 -10.42 4.82
C LEU A 12 -9.03 -11.58 4.27
N GLN A 13 -9.34 -11.58 2.97
CA GLN A 13 -10.03 -12.71 2.33
C GLN A 13 -9.12 -13.93 2.21
N VAL A 14 -7.83 -13.75 1.87
CA VAL A 14 -6.84 -14.84 1.82
C VAL A 14 -6.65 -15.43 3.22
N HIS A 15 -6.38 -14.57 4.21
CA HIS A 15 -6.27 -14.94 5.62
C HIS A 15 -7.49 -15.72 6.12
N GLN A 16 -8.71 -15.24 5.84
CA GLN A 16 -9.94 -15.96 6.16
C GLN A 16 -10.04 -17.30 5.43
N SER A 17 -9.61 -17.36 4.17
CA SER A 17 -9.66 -18.58 3.36
C SER A 17 -8.71 -19.64 3.89
N LEU A 18 -7.56 -19.27 4.43
CA LEU A 18 -6.61 -20.19 5.06
C LEU A 18 -7.07 -20.68 6.45
N GLY A 19 -8.13 -20.07 7.00
CA GLY A 19 -8.69 -20.42 8.31
C GLY A 19 -7.90 -19.86 9.48
N CYS A 20 -7.14 -18.79 9.26
CA CYS A 20 -6.43 -18.06 10.29
C CYS A 20 -7.41 -17.36 11.27
N THR A 21 -6.93 -17.07 12.48
CA THR A 21 -7.76 -16.54 13.58
C THR A 21 -8.42 -15.21 13.22
N PRO A 22 -9.75 -15.10 13.27
CA PRO A 22 -10.44 -13.88 12.83
C PRO A 22 -10.21 -12.70 13.77
N TYR A 23 -9.99 -11.52 13.19
CA TYR A 23 -9.96 -10.26 13.91
C TYR A 23 -11.36 -9.78 14.33
N GLN A 24 -11.40 -8.95 15.38
CA GLN A 24 -12.61 -8.23 15.78
C GLN A 24 -13.13 -7.34 14.64
N THR A 25 -14.45 -7.14 14.57
CA THR A 25 -15.13 -6.47 13.45
C THR A 25 -14.61 -5.05 13.20
N LYS A 26 -14.37 -4.26 14.24
CA LYS A 26 -13.95 -2.86 14.10
C LYS A 26 -12.50 -2.72 13.58
N PRO A 27 -11.48 -3.36 14.19
CA PRO A 27 -10.12 -3.39 13.62
C PRO A 27 -10.09 -3.91 12.19
N LYS A 28 -10.77 -5.03 11.92
CA LYS A 28 -10.88 -5.63 10.58
C LYS A 28 -11.43 -4.64 9.55
N ARG A 29 -12.53 -3.94 9.89
CA ARG A 29 -13.13 -2.93 9.01
C ARG A 29 -12.18 -1.77 8.79
N ASN A 30 -11.57 -1.23 9.84
CA ASN A 30 -10.68 -0.08 9.75
C ASN A 30 -9.44 -0.38 8.90
N PHE A 31 -8.87 -1.59 9.02
CA PHE A 31 -7.78 -2.06 8.18
C PHE A 31 -8.22 -2.16 6.71
N ALA A 32 -9.33 -2.87 6.45
CA ALA A 32 -9.89 -3.03 5.11
C ALA A 32 -10.19 -1.69 4.40
N THR A 33 -10.55 -0.64 5.15
CA THR A 33 -10.90 0.67 4.59
C THR A 33 -9.78 1.72 4.69
N GLY A 34 -8.58 1.37 5.15
CA GLY A 34 -7.48 2.32 5.36
C GLY A 34 -7.75 3.40 6.42
N GLN A 35 -8.70 3.14 7.33
CA GLN A 35 -9.12 4.08 8.39
C GLN A 35 -8.35 3.89 9.71
N MET A 36 -7.48 2.89 9.77
CA MET A 36 -6.59 2.65 10.90
C MET A 36 -5.42 3.66 10.91
N GLN A 37 -4.87 3.97 12.09
CA GLN A 37 -3.64 4.77 12.18
C GLN A 37 -2.49 4.07 11.48
N LEU A 38 -1.55 4.81 10.89
CA LEU A 38 -0.49 4.22 10.07
C LEU A 38 0.38 3.21 10.83
N SER A 39 0.71 3.48 12.10
CA SER A 39 1.46 2.54 12.94
C SER A 39 0.70 1.22 13.12
N HIS A 40 -0.54 1.30 13.60
CA HIS A 40 -1.39 0.13 13.81
C HIS A 40 -1.72 -0.60 12.49
N HIS A 41 -1.84 0.13 11.37
CA HIS A 41 -2.08 -0.44 10.05
C HIS A 41 -0.87 -1.28 9.62
N ARG A 42 0.34 -0.76 9.80
CA ARG A 42 1.58 -1.49 9.52
C ARG A 42 1.71 -2.75 10.38
N GLU A 43 1.51 -2.62 11.69
CA GLU A 43 1.54 -3.77 12.61
C GLU A 43 0.54 -4.85 12.19
N MET A 44 -0.71 -4.46 11.93
CA MET A 44 -1.74 -5.41 11.49
C MET A 44 -1.44 -6.01 10.11
N ALA A 45 -0.82 -5.26 9.19
CA ALA A 45 -0.40 -5.80 7.90
C ALA A 45 0.69 -6.87 8.06
N GLU A 46 1.70 -6.59 8.89
CA GLU A 46 2.78 -7.54 9.23
C GLU A 46 2.19 -8.81 9.87
N GLU A 47 1.31 -8.68 10.87
CA GLU A 47 0.61 -9.82 11.49
C GLU A 47 -0.20 -10.65 10.47
N VAL A 48 -0.92 -9.99 9.56
CA VAL A 48 -1.72 -10.69 8.54
C VAL A 48 -0.83 -11.45 7.58
N PHE A 49 0.30 -10.87 7.17
CA PHE A 49 1.27 -11.55 6.31
C PHE A 49 1.89 -12.75 7.01
N ASP A 50 2.36 -12.59 8.25
CA ASP A 50 2.95 -13.68 9.02
C ASP A 50 1.95 -14.81 9.24
N ALA A 51 0.70 -14.49 9.58
CA ALA A 51 -0.36 -15.49 9.72
C ALA A 51 -0.65 -16.24 8.41
N ILE A 52 -0.58 -15.58 7.25
CA ILE A 52 -0.74 -16.22 5.93
C ILE A 52 0.45 -17.14 5.63
N PHE A 53 1.68 -16.66 5.84
CA PHE A 53 2.90 -17.41 5.57
C PHE A 53 3.04 -18.63 6.47
N ASP A 54 2.70 -18.48 7.76
CA ASP A 54 2.72 -19.57 8.74
C ASP A 54 1.63 -20.60 8.44
N ALA A 55 0.44 -20.16 8.01
CA ALA A 55 -0.62 -21.09 7.62
C ALA A 55 -0.20 -21.97 6.42
N LEU A 56 0.59 -21.40 5.50
CA LEU A 56 1.12 -22.10 4.33
C LEU A 56 2.45 -22.85 4.60
N ASP A 57 2.96 -22.82 5.84
CA ASP A 57 4.27 -23.37 6.23
C ASP A 57 5.41 -22.90 5.26
N MET A 58 5.44 -21.61 4.89
CA MET A 58 6.41 -21.07 3.94
C MET A 58 7.79 -20.81 4.56
N ASP A 59 8.86 -21.19 3.85
CA ASP A 59 10.25 -20.87 4.21
C ASP A 59 10.61 -19.39 3.92
N PRO A 60 11.70 -18.86 4.50
CA PRO A 60 12.07 -17.45 4.35
C PRO A 60 12.32 -16.98 2.91
N LEU A 61 12.86 -17.84 2.03
CA LEU A 61 13.09 -17.49 0.63
C LEU A 61 11.77 -17.37 -0.12
N ALA A 62 10.85 -18.31 0.10
CA ALA A 62 9.51 -18.27 -0.46
C ALA A 62 8.73 -17.03 0.02
N ARG A 63 8.86 -16.66 1.31
CA ARG A 63 8.24 -15.43 1.85
C ARG A 63 8.76 -14.18 1.13
N ALA A 64 10.08 -14.08 0.95
CA ALA A 64 10.71 -12.96 0.25
C ALA A 64 10.26 -12.86 -1.22
N ASP A 65 10.17 -13.99 -1.93
CA ASP A 65 9.69 -14.02 -3.31
C ASP A 65 8.22 -13.60 -3.43
N VAL A 66 7.36 -14.08 -2.52
CA VAL A 66 5.95 -13.66 -2.51
C VAL A 66 5.80 -12.17 -2.23
N LEU A 67 6.54 -11.61 -1.27
CA LEU A 67 6.50 -10.18 -0.98
C LEU A 67 6.93 -9.35 -2.20
N LYS A 68 8.00 -9.74 -2.89
CA LYS A 68 8.45 -9.06 -4.12
C LYS A 68 7.36 -9.09 -5.20
N ASN A 69 6.75 -10.25 -5.45
CA ASN A 69 5.68 -10.39 -6.44
C ASN A 69 4.42 -9.58 -6.08
N LEU A 70 4.10 -9.50 -4.79
CA LEU A 70 2.99 -8.69 -4.28
C LEU A 70 3.25 -7.19 -4.43
N MET A 71 4.49 -6.74 -4.27
CA MET A 71 4.84 -5.33 -4.53
C MET A 71 4.63 -4.97 -6.00
N GLU A 72 5.14 -5.77 -6.93
CA GLU A 72 4.93 -5.54 -8.37
C GLU A 72 3.44 -5.55 -8.75
N PHE A 73 2.66 -6.44 -8.13
CA PHE A 73 1.21 -6.45 -8.26
C PHE A 73 0.57 -5.18 -7.68
N GLY A 74 1.00 -4.79 -6.49
CA GLY A 74 0.51 -3.63 -5.75
C GLY A 74 0.69 -2.34 -6.53
N ASP A 75 1.85 -2.15 -7.16
CA ASP A 75 2.14 -0.97 -7.98
C ASP A 75 1.23 -0.88 -9.20
N ALA A 76 1.09 -1.98 -9.95
CA ALA A 76 0.20 -2.04 -11.09
C ALA A 76 -1.27 -1.83 -10.68
N TYR A 77 -1.68 -2.46 -9.57
CA TYR A 77 -3.03 -2.32 -9.03
C TYR A 77 -3.31 -0.88 -8.58
N LYS A 78 -2.36 -0.26 -7.88
CA LYS A 78 -2.48 1.12 -7.42
C LYS A 78 -2.60 2.08 -8.59
N TYR A 79 -1.84 1.86 -9.65
CA TYR A 79 -1.97 2.63 -10.87
C TYR A 79 -3.40 2.54 -11.43
N LEU A 80 -3.97 1.33 -11.53
CA LEU A 80 -5.35 1.16 -11.99
C LEU A 80 -6.36 1.86 -11.07
N GLU A 81 -6.23 1.72 -9.75
CA GLU A 81 -7.09 2.39 -8.77
C GLU A 81 -7.08 3.92 -8.95
N LEU A 82 -5.92 4.51 -9.19
CA LEU A 82 -5.76 5.96 -9.34
C LEU A 82 -6.19 6.49 -10.70
N ASN A 83 -6.41 5.63 -11.70
CA ASN A 83 -6.72 6.03 -13.07
C ASN A 83 -8.05 5.44 -13.60
N ILE A 84 -8.83 4.75 -12.77
CA ILE A 84 -10.13 4.20 -13.14
C ILE A 84 -11.28 5.02 -12.55
N TRP A 85 -12.28 5.29 -13.40
CA TRP A 85 -13.59 5.76 -12.97
C TRP A 85 -14.64 4.67 -13.17
N THR A 86 -15.36 4.31 -12.10
CA THR A 86 -16.33 3.20 -12.14
C THR A 86 -17.75 3.62 -12.52
N PHE A 87 -18.03 4.93 -12.59
CA PHE A 87 -19.36 5.49 -12.93
C PHE A 87 -20.51 4.71 -12.28
N ALA A 88 -21.51 4.29 -13.06
CA ALA A 88 -22.71 3.61 -12.56
C ALA A 88 -22.48 2.12 -12.25
N ALA A 89 -21.37 1.52 -12.67
CA ALA A 89 -21.11 0.09 -12.52
C ALA A 89 -21.31 -0.37 -11.07
N ASP A 90 -22.01 -1.50 -10.89
CA ASP A 90 -22.20 -2.10 -9.58
C ASP A 90 -20.98 -2.92 -9.14
N GLN A 91 -20.95 -3.33 -7.87
CA GLN A 91 -19.81 -4.08 -7.31
C GLN A 91 -19.51 -5.38 -8.08
N ARG A 92 -20.53 -6.09 -8.59
CA ARG A 92 -20.32 -7.35 -9.34
C ARG A 92 -19.69 -7.06 -10.69
N GLN A 93 -20.15 -6.01 -11.37
CA GLN A 93 -19.60 -5.57 -12.66
C GLN A 93 -18.14 -5.13 -12.53
N VAL A 94 -17.81 -4.32 -11.51
CA VAL A 94 -16.43 -3.89 -11.24
C VAL A 94 -15.51 -5.08 -10.99
N LEU A 95 -15.91 -6.00 -10.10
CA LEU A 95 -15.12 -7.21 -9.84
C LEU A 95 -14.98 -8.07 -11.09
N TRP A 96 -16.05 -8.26 -11.85
CA TRP A 96 -16.05 -9.12 -13.03
C TRP A 96 -15.07 -8.65 -14.11
N GLN A 97 -15.02 -7.35 -14.38
CA GLN A 97 -14.06 -6.76 -15.32
C GLN A 97 -12.62 -6.91 -14.81
N LEU A 98 -12.35 -6.59 -13.54
CA LEU A 98 -11.01 -6.73 -12.99
C LEU A 98 -10.54 -8.20 -12.98
N LEU A 99 -11.44 -9.15 -12.71
CA LEU A 99 -11.13 -10.59 -12.75
C LEU A 99 -10.69 -11.01 -14.15
N GLY A 100 -11.44 -10.62 -15.18
CA GLY A 100 -11.14 -11.00 -16.56
C GLY A 100 -9.88 -10.34 -17.13
N TYR A 101 -9.68 -9.05 -16.88
CA TYR A 101 -8.65 -8.26 -17.56
C TYR A 101 -7.34 -8.08 -16.77
N PHE A 102 -7.35 -8.30 -15.45
CA PHE A 102 -6.19 -8.01 -14.60
C PHE A 102 -5.82 -9.18 -13.68
N TYR A 103 -6.72 -9.59 -12.78
CA TYR A 103 -6.38 -10.57 -11.75
C TYR A 103 -6.06 -11.95 -12.35
N VAL A 104 -6.98 -12.53 -13.13
CA VAL A 104 -6.83 -13.91 -13.59
C VAL A 104 -5.69 -14.07 -14.60
N PRO A 105 -5.53 -13.21 -15.63
CA PRO A 105 -4.36 -13.28 -16.50
C PRO A 105 -3.04 -13.13 -15.74
N GLY A 106 -2.96 -12.18 -14.81
CA GLY A 106 -1.76 -11.92 -14.02
C GLY A 106 -1.38 -13.08 -13.11
N ILE A 107 -2.35 -13.66 -12.40
CA ILE A 107 -2.12 -14.84 -11.55
C ILE A 107 -1.69 -16.04 -12.40
N ALA A 108 -2.35 -16.28 -13.55
CA ALA A 108 -2.02 -17.41 -14.43
C ALA A 108 -0.57 -17.35 -14.94
N ARG A 109 -0.12 -16.16 -15.36
CA ARG A 109 1.25 -15.95 -15.85
C ARG A 109 2.28 -16.18 -14.74
N ARG A 110 2.06 -15.65 -13.53
CA ARG A 110 2.96 -15.87 -12.38
C ARG A 110 3.01 -17.33 -11.94
N ALA A 111 1.85 -17.97 -11.85
CA ALA A 111 1.76 -19.39 -11.51
C ALA A 111 2.48 -20.28 -12.53
N ALA A 112 2.45 -19.90 -13.82
CA ALA A 112 3.23 -20.60 -14.84
C ALA A 112 4.74 -20.43 -14.63
N PHE A 113 5.21 -19.20 -14.37
CA PHE A 113 6.63 -18.93 -14.11
C PHE A 113 7.16 -19.69 -12.90
N TRP A 114 6.38 -19.78 -11.81
CA TRP A 114 6.72 -20.62 -10.66
C TRP A 114 6.88 -22.11 -10.99
N ASN A 115 6.38 -22.57 -12.14
CA ASN A 115 6.39 -23.98 -12.56
C ASN A 115 7.41 -24.33 -13.66
N LEU A 116 8.18 -23.36 -14.17
CA LEU A 116 9.05 -23.59 -15.34
C LEU A 116 10.29 -24.42 -15.02
N GLU A 117 10.96 -24.13 -13.91
CA GLU A 117 12.20 -24.82 -13.53
C GLU A 117 11.92 -26.12 -12.78
N GLU A 118 10.99 -26.07 -11.83
CA GLU A 118 10.57 -27.20 -11.03
C GLU A 118 9.04 -27.21 -10.98
N ALA A 119 8.43 -28.38 -11.11
CA ALA A 119 6.98 -28.49 -10.99
C ALA A 119 6.58 -28.19 -9.54
N LEU A 120 5.61 -27.28 -9.32
CA LEU A 120 5.01 -27.02 -8.00
C LEU A 120 4.66 -28.32 -7.27
N ASP A 121 4.20 -29.29 -8.05
CA ASP A 121 3.43 -30.42 -7.57
C ASP A 121 4.05 -31.76 -7.95
N LYS A 122 5.26 -32.03 -7.43
CA LYS A 122 5.86 -33.38 -7.52
C LYS A 122 4.92 -34.44 -6.97
N GLY A 123 4.76 -35.54 -7.68
CA GLY A 123 3.86 -36.62 -7.28
C GLY A 123 2.41 -36.44 -7.73
N MET A 124 2.03 -35.33 -8.37
CA MET A 124 0.65 -35.11 -8.87
C MET A 124 0.55 -35.40 -10.37
N PRO A 125 -0.62 -35.86 -10.87
CA PRO A 125 -0.93 -35.97 -12.29
C PRO A 125 -0.59 -34.74 -13.10
N GLY A 126 0.12 -34.94 -14.21
CA GLY A 126 0.16 -33.97 -15.29
C GLY A 126 -1.22 -33.74 -15.92
N GLY A 127 -1.33 -32.70 -16.74
CA GLY A 127 -2.49 -32.53 -17.64
C GLY A 127 -3.78 -31.99 -17.03
N ARG A 128 -3.82 -31.67 -15.73
CA ARG A 128 -4.99 -31.04 -15.06
C ARG A 128 -4.59 -29.84 -14.21
N PHE A 129 -5.53 -28.92 -14.00
CA PHE A 129 -5.34 -27.80 -13.08
C PHE A 129 -6.00 -28.12 -11.73
N TRP A 130 -5.27 -28.84 -10.90
CA TRP A 130 -5.66 -29.41 -9.60
C TRP A 130 -6.45 -28.52 -8.67
N TYR A 131 -6.15 -27.22 -8.73
CA TYR A 131 -6.71 -26.23 -7.83
C TYR A 131 -7.84 -25.42 -8.46
N LEU A 132 -8.23 -25.72 -9.70
CA LEU A 132 -9.39 -25.14 -10.36
C LEU A 132 -10.48 -26.20 -10.53
N PRO A 133 -11.77 -25.84 -10.47
CA PRO A 133 -12.85 -26.73 -10.89
C PRO A 133 -12.64 -27.22 -12.33
N GLU A 134 -12.67 -28.54 -12.53
CA GLU A 134 -12.50 -29.19 -13.83
C GLU A 134 -13.82 -29.80 -14.32
N PRO A 135 -14.25 -29.60 -15.57
CA PRO A 135 -15.41 -30.28 -16.11
C PRO A 135 -15.26 -31.81 -16.04
N ARG A 136 -16.32 -32.49 -15.63
CA ARG A 136 -16.42 -33.96 -15.64
C ARG A 136 -17.84 -34.40 -15.97
N GLU A 137 -17.98 -35.65 -16.41
CA GLU A 137 -19.26 -36.29 -16.61
C GLU A 137 -19.56 -37.22 -15.42
N VAL A 138 -20.76 -37.11 -14.85
CA VAL A 138 -21.25 -37.97 -13.76
C VAL A 138 -22.62 -38.48 -14.18
N ASP A 139 -22.75 -39.80 -14.37
CA ASP A 139 -23.99 -40.46 -14.79
C ASP A 139 -24.63 -39.85 -16.05
N GLY A 140 -23.81 -39.50 -17.06
CA GLY A 140 -24.29 -38.88 -18.30
C GLY A 140 -24.58 -37.38 -18.21
N LYS A 141 -24.27 -36.74 -17.08
CA LYS A 141 -24.55 -35.31 -16.83
C LYS A 141 -23.26 -34.51 -16.62
N PRO A 142 -23.15 -33.30 -17.20
CA PRO A 142 -22.02 -32.43 -16.95
C PRO A 142 -22.03 -31.91 -15.51
N SER A 143 -20.88 -31.97 -14.85
CA SER A 143 -20.65 -31.54 -13.47
C SER A 143 -19.23 -31.01 -13.32
N LEU A 144 -18.90 -30.38 -12.20
CA LEU A 144 -17.53 -29.97 -11.88
C LEU A 144 -16.88 -30.92 -10.88
N TYR A 145 -15.59 -31.15 -11.13
CA TYR A 145 -14.68 -31.82 -10.23
C TYR A 145 -13.94 -30.78 -9.41
N LEU A 146 -14.34 -30.63 -8.15
CA LEU A 146 -13.85 -29.54 -7.30
C LEU A 146 -12.41 -29.80 -6.79
N PRO A 147 -11.64 -28.73 -6.49
CA PRO A 147 -10.23 -28.83 -6.10
C PRO A 147 -9.94 -29.80 -4.94
N VAL A 148 -10.75 -29.78 -3.87
CA VAL A 148 -10.51 -30.67 -2.73
C VAL A 148 -10.70 -32.13 -3.15
N ALA A 149 -11.74 -32.42 -3.94
CA ALA A 149 -11.99 -33.76 -4.44
C ALA A 149 -10.83 -34.26 -5.32
N GLN A 150 -10.26 -33.38 -6.16
CA GLN A 150 -9.07 -33.67 -6.96
C GLN A 150 -7.91 -34.12 -6.07
N VAL A 151 -7.52 -33.32 -5.07
CA VAL A 151 -6.41 -33.62 -4.15
C VAL A 151 -6.69 -34.87 -3.31
N VAL A 152 -7.92 -35.06 -2.83
CA VAL A 152 -8.25 -36.25 -2.04
C VAL A 152 -8.14 -37.52 -2.86
N ASP A 153 -8.63 -37.53 -4.11
CA ASP A 153 -8.57 -38.72 -4.95
C ASP A 153 -7.13 -39.07 -5.34
N TRP A 154 -6.26 -38.07 -5.53
CA TRP A 154 -4.83 -38.29 -5.64
C TRP A 154 -4.21 -38.96 -4.42
N LEU A 155 -4.55 -38.45 -3.24
CA LEU A 155 -3.99 -39.01 -2.00
C LEU A 155 -4.49 -40.43 -1.78
N LEU A 156 -5.75 -40.71 -2.07
CA LEU A 156 -6.33 -42.06 -2.01
C LEU A 156 -5.65 -43.01 -3.00
N ASP A 157 -5.36 -42.55 -4.21
CA ASP A 157 -4.62 -43.33 -5.21
C ASP A 157 -3.20 -43.69 -4.73
N LEU A 158 -2.48 -42.74 -4.13
CA LEU A 158 -1.13 -42.98 -3.60
C LEU A 158 -1.12 -43.86 -2.35
N LEU A 159 -2.13 -43.74 -1.48
CA LEU A 159 -2.30 -44.62 -0.32
C LEU A 159 -2.72 -46.05 -0.72
N GLY A 160 -3.15 -46.26 -1.97
CA GLY A 160 -3.69 -47.54 -2.44
C GLY A 160 -5.05 -47.85 -1.80
N MET A 161 -5.93 -46.84 -1.72
CA MET A 161 -7.27 -46.93 -1.12
C MET A 161 -8.35 -46.38 -2.10
N PRO A 162 -8.63 -47.06 -3.23
CA PRO A 162 -9.62 -46.59 -4.20
C PRO A 162 -11.03 -46.55 -3.60
N LEU A 163 -11.86 -45.62 -4.09
CA LEU A 163 -13.21 -45.36 -3.55
C LEU A 163 -14.23 -46.44 -3.88
N GLU A 164 -14.05 -47.16 -4.99
CA GLU A 164 -14.97 -48.19 -5.47
C GLU A 164 -15.06 -49.38 -4.49
N GLU A 165 -13.97 -49.69 -3.76
CA GLU A 165 -13.94 -50.72 -2.72
C GLU A 165 -14.75 -50.37 -1.47
N PHE A 166 -15.25 -49.12 -1.35
CA PHE A 166 -15.90 -48.59 -0.15
C PHE A 166 -17.43 -48.68 -0.15
N ALA A 167 -18.06 -48.73 -1.33
CA ALA A 167 -19.52 -48.82 -1.43
C ALA A 167 -20.04 -50.19 -0.95
N ASP A 168 -19.22 -51.23 -1.07
CA ASP A 168 -19.59 -52.62 -0.79
C ASP A 168 -19.24 -53.09 0.63
N VAL A 169 -18.35 -52.41 1.36
CA VAL A 169 -17.86 -52.87 2.67
C VAL A 169 -18.41 -52.00 3.80
N ARG A 170 -19.71 -52.14 4.09
CA ARG A 170 -20.30 -51.64 5.34
C ARG A 170 -20.15 -52.60 6.52
N SER A 171 -19.41 -53.70 6.36
CA SER A 171 -19.28 -54.73 7.38
C SER A 171 -17.87 -55.29 7.47
N GLU A 172 -17.41 -55.43 8.71
CA GLU A 172 -16.31 -56.28 9.17
C GLU A 172 -14.91 -55.66 9.28
N ILE A 173 -14.62 -55.25 10.53
CA ILE A 173 -13.35 -55.43 11.26
C ILE A 173 -12.08 -55.43 10.38
N THR A 174 -11.52 -54.25 10.13
CA THR A 174 -10.12 -54.12 9.71
C THR A 174 -9.27 -53.62 10.88
N ARG A 175 -8.39 -54.49 11.41
CA ARG A 175 -7.35 -54.15 12.37
C ARG A 175 -6.34 -53.19 11.71
N GLY A 176 -6.36 -51.92 12.09
CA GLY A 176 -5.36 -50.91 11.72
C GLY A 176 -5.77 -49.50 12.13
N GLY A 177 -4.86 -48.72 12.72
CA GLY A 177 -5.11 -47.40 13.34
C GLY A 177 -5.54 -46.25 12.41
N HIS A 178 -5.92 -46.52 11.16
CA HIS A 178 -6.20 -45.50 10.12
C HIS A 178 -7.68 -45.32 9.72
N ASP A 179 -8.63 -45.99 10.39
CA ASP A 179 -10.08 -45.89 10.07
C ASP A 179 -10.62 -44.45 10.15
N GLY A 180 -10.11 -43.66 11.11
CA GLY A 180 -10.48 -42.24 11.26
C GLY A 180 -9.99 -41.34 10.12
N LEU A 181 -8.77 -41.55 9.63
CA LEU A 181 -8.21 -40.83 8.48
C LEU A 181 -9.02 -41.15 7.22
N ARG A 182 -9.26 -42.44 6.98
CA ARG A 182 -10.00 -42.95 5.83
C ARG A 182 -11.43 -42.39 5.75
N ARG A 183 -12.17 -42.38 6.86
CA ARG A 183 -13.49 -41.73 6.95
C ARG A 183 -13.43 -40.22 6.70
N SER A 184 -12.37 -39.57 7.20
CA SER A 184 -12.19 -38.12 7.02
C SER A 184 -11.93 -37.76 5.57
N LEU A 185 -11.06 -38.50 4.85
CA LEU A 185 -10.81 -38.30 3.41
C LEU A 185 -12.09 -38.45 2.59
N TYR A 186 -12.90 -39.49 2.85
CA TYR A 186 -14.18 -39.67 2.18
C TYR A 186 -15.13 -38.48 2.38
N ASN A 187 -15.21 -37.99 3.61
CA ASN A 187 -16.04 -36.82 3.92
C ASN A 187 -15.49 -35.58 3.23
N TRP A 188 -14.19 -35.32 3.30
CA TRP A 188 -13.54 -34.16 2.65
C TRP A 188 -13.73 -34.14 1.14
N ARG A 189 -13.73 -35.31 0.49
CA ARG A 189 -14.04 -35.42 -0.94
C ARG A 189 -15.43 -34.90 -1.30
N LYS A 190 -16.41 -35.09 -0.41
CA LYS A 190 -17.82 -34.72 -0.61
C LYS A 190 -18.19 -33.36 -0.05
N ASP A 191 -17.49 -32.92 0.99
CA ASP A 191 -17.86 -31.81 1.87
C ASP A 191 -17.12 -30.52 1.51
N THR A 192 -17.77 -29.40 1.74
CA THR A 192 -17.25 -28.05 1.52
C THR A 192 -16.67 -27.44 2.81
N ASN A 193 -16.92 -28.02 3.99
CA ASN A 193 -16.59 -27.40 5.28
C ASN A 193 -15.52 -28.13 6.09
N ILE A 194 -14.30 -28.18 5.54
CA ILE A 194 -13.13 -28.81 6.16
C ILE A 194 -12.46 -27.82 7.11
N ARG A 195 -12.09 -28.25 8.33
CA ARG A 195 -11.32 -27.43 9.28
C ARG A 195 -9.81 -27.61 9.04
N PRO A 196 -9.02 -26.55 8.78
CA PRO A 196 -7.58 -26.68 8.53
C PRO A 196 -6.80 -27.45 9.61
N ASP A 197 -7.15 -27.28 10.88
CA ASP A 197 -6.50 -28.00 12.00
C ASP A 197 -6.59 -29.53 11.88
N THR A 198 -7.61 -30.03 11.18
CA THR A 198 -7.76 -31.48 10.98
C THR A 198 -6.71 -32.06 10.05
N PHE A 199 -6.07 -31.25 9.19
CA PHE A 199 -4.93 -31.70 8.39
C PHE A 199 -3.72 -31.98 9.27
N ARG A 200 -3.37 -31.08 10.19
CA ARG A 200 -2.25 -31.28 11.14
C ARG A 200 -2.48 -32.49 12.05
N LYS A 201 -3.74 -32.76 12.43
CA LYS A 201 -4.10 -33.94 13.22
C LYS A 201 -3.72 -35.27 12.53
N TYR A 202 -3.96 -35.39 11.22
CA TYR A 202 -3.78 -36.66 10.50
C TYR A 202 -2.46 -36.75 9.74
N PHE A 203 -1.81 -35.63 9.49
CA PHE A 203 -0.56 -35.55 8.75
C PHE A 203 0.43 -34.72 9.56
N SER A 204 0.76 -35.12 10.79
CA SER A 204 1.88 -34.50 11.52
C SER A 204 3.21 -34.89 10.88
N ASP A 205 4.28 -34.17 11.19
CA ASP A 205 5.61 -34.48 10.62
C ASP A 205 6.13 -35.86 11.07
N ASP A 206 5.66 -36.35 12.23
CA ASP A 206 5.96 -37.69 12.74
C ASP A 206 5.04 -38.79 12.18
N THR A 207 4.07 -38.44 11.32
CA THR A 207 3.10 -39.42 10.82
C THR A 207 3.75 -40.32 9.76
N VAL A 208 3.79 -41.62 10.04
CA VAL A 208 4.23 -42.65 9.09
C VAL A 208 3.04 -43.14 8.27
N LEU A 209 3.12 -42.99 6.94
CA LEU A 209 2.12 -43.44 5.99
C LEU A 209 2.71 -44.47 5.02
N ASP A 210 1.91 -45.49 4.70
CA ASP A 210 2.25 -46.49 3.69
C ASP A 210 1.61 -46.10 2.35
N PHE A 211 2.44 -45.68 1.38
CA PHE A 211 2.01 -45.28 0.05
C PHE A 211 2.12 -46.42 -0.95
N LYS A 212 1.21 -47.39 -0.85
CA LYS A 212 1.19 -48.57 -1.74
C LYS A 212 1.07 -48.22 -3.23
N GLY A 213 0.47 -47.07 -3.51
CA GLY A 213 0.32 -46.52 -4.85
C GLY A 213 1.48 -45.68 -5.36
N ALA A 214 2.54 -45.50 -4.56
CA ALA A 214 3.75 -44.79 -4.97
C ALA A 214 4.74 -45.70 -5.72
N PHE A 215 5.61 -45.07 -6.51
CA PHE A 215 6.76 -45.70 -7.17
C PHE A 215 8.05 -45.10 -6.59
N VAL A 216 8.94 -45.96 -6.10
CA VAL A 216 10.19 -45.58 -5.44
C VAL A 216 11.36 -46.13 -6.24
N LEU A 217 12.33 -45.27 -6.55
CA LEU A 217 13.57 -45.69 -7.20
C LEU A 217 14.52 -46.31 -6.19
N ASP A 218 15.06 -47.48 -6.51
CA ASP A 218 16.17 -48.10 -5.77
C ASP A 218 17.48 -47.80 -6.50
N SER A 219 18.28 -46.91 -5.92
CA SER A 219 19.58 -46.51 -6.47
C SER A 219 20.60 -47.65 -6.53
N ASN A 220 20.33 -48.79 -5.87
CA ASN A 220 21.20 -49.97 -5.91
C ASN A 220 20.88 -50.91 -7.08
N ARG A 221 19.81 -50.65 -7.84
CA ARG A 221 19.39 -51.45 -9.00
C ARG A 221 19.89 -50.86 -10.31
N SER A 222 20.19 -51.73 -11.27
CA SER A 222 20.58 -51.32 -12.63
C SER A 222 19.42 -50.66 -13.38
N PRO A 223 19.67 -49.82 -14.41
CA PRO A 223 18.60 -49.19 -15.21
C PRO A 223 17.58 -50.18 -15.79
N ALA A 224 18.03 -51.34 -16.25
CA ALA A 224 17.15 -52.39 -16.77
C ALA A 224 16.23 -52.99 -15.68
N GLU A 225 16.74 -53.17 -14.46
CA GLU A 225 15.95 -53.64 -13.31
C GLU A 225 14.93 -52.59 -12.86
N GLN A 226 15.33 -51.31 -12.83
CA GLN A 226 14.43 -50.20 -12.52
C GLN A 226 13.31 -50.08 -13.55
N PHE A 227 13.61 -50.26 -14.83
CA PHE A 227 12.61 -50.30 -15.90
C PHE A 227 11.65 -51.49 -15.74
N ALA A 228 12.16 -52.68 -15.39
CA ALA A 228 11.31 -53.84 -15.11
C ALA A 228 10.39 -53.60 -13.90
N ASP A 229 10.85 -52.91 -12.86
CA ASP A 229 10.03 -52.51 -11.72
C ASP A 229 8.96 -51.48 -12.10
N ALA A 230 9.30 -50.52 -12.97
CA ALA A 230 8.35 -49.56 -13.52
C ALA A 230 7.22 -50.24 -14.31
N LEU A 231 7.53 -51.24 -15.15
CA LEU A 231 6.51 -52.02 -15.87
C LEU A 231 5.61 -52.83 -14.93
N LYS A 232 6.18 -53.44 -13.88
CA LYS A 232 5.39 -54.11 -12.83
C LYS A 232 4.45 -53.14 -12.12
N PHE A 233 4.93 -51.94 -11.82
CA PHE A 233 4.13 -50.88 -11.21
C PHE A 233 2.96 -50.47 -12.11
N VAL A 234 3.22 -50.19 -13.39
CA VAL A 234 2.22 -49.83 -14.41
C VAL A 234 1.16 -50.92 -14.54
N THR A 235 1.60 -52.18 -14.62
CA THR A 235 0.70 -53.34 -14.72
C THR A 235 -0.19 -53.46 -13.48
N ARG A 236 0.39 -53.31 -12.27
CA ARG A 236 -0.35 -53.37 -11.00
C ARG A 236 -1.40 -52.26 -10.90
N LYS A 237 -1.07 -51.06 -11.33
CA LYS A 237 -1.97 -49.90 -11.38
C LYS A 237 -2.93 -49.93 -12.57
N GLN A 238 -2.81 -50.92 -13.46
CA GLN A 238 -3.61 -51.08 -14.68
C GLN A 238 -3.58 -49.84 -15.59
N LEU A 239 -2.43 -49.14 -15.64
CA LEU A 239 -2.31 -47.90 -16.40
C LEU A 239 -2.14 -48.21 -17.89
N THR A 240 -3.02 -47.65 -18.72
CA THR A 240 -2.89 -47.73 -20.18
C THR A 240 -1.92 -46.66 -20.70
N ALA A 241 -1.46 -46.82 -21.95
CA ALA A 241 -0.65 -45.80 -22.62
C ALA A 241 -1.39 -44.45 -22.66
N ASP A 242 -2.71 -44.45 -22.89
CA ASP A 242 -3.54 -43.24 -22.91
C ASP A 242 -3.64 -42.58 -21.54
N GLN A 243 -3.82 -43.36 -20.48
CA GLN A 243 -3.81 -42.82 -19.11
C GLN A 243 -2.45 -42.24 -18.76
N LEU A 244 -1.35 -42.97 -19.03
CA LEU A 244 0.00 -42.48 -18.80
C LEU A 244 0.29 -41.19 -19.58
N ARG A 245 -0.20 -41.08 -20.80
CA ARG A 245 -0.04 -39.88 -21.64
C ARG A 245 -0.64 -38.63 -21.00
N LEU A 246 -1.70 -38.78 -20.21
CA LEU A 246 -2.31 -37.70 -19.45
C LEU A 246 -1.54 -37.40 -18.15
N GLU A 247 -0.91 -38.42 -17.56
CA GLU A 247 -0.36 -38.38 -16.22
C GLU A 247 1.12 -37.98 -16.16
N ILE A 248 1.91 -38.28 -17.20
CA ILE A 248 3.35 -38.00 -17.28
C ILE A 248 3.72 -37.20 -18.54
N PRO A 249 4.83 -36.42 -18.55
CA PRO A 249 5.19 -35.54 -19.67
C PRO A 249 5.78 -36.30 -20.88
N MET A 250 5.17 -37.42 -21.26
CA MET A 250 5.52 -38.23 -22.44
C MET A 250 4.31 -38.29 -23.37
N THR A 251 3.95 -37.14 -23.92
CA THR A 251 2.64 -36.94 -24.59
C THR A 251 2.60 -37.37 -26.06
N GLN A 252 3.73 -37.76 -26.66
CA GLN A 252 3.77 -38.11 -28.08
C GLN A 252 3.05 -39.45 -28.36
N PRO A 253 2.14 -39.52 -29.36
CA PRO A 253 1.53 -40.79 -29.77
C PRO A 253 2.58 -41.81 -30.21
N GLY A 254 2.41 -43.09 -29.84
CA GLY A 254 3.31 -44.18 -30.19
C GLY A 254 4.54 -44.32 -29.28
N ARG A 255 4.94 -43.25 -28.57
CA ARG A 255 6.10 -43.27 -27.67
C ARG A 255 5.89 -44.18 -26.47
N LEU A 256 4.78 -44.01 -25.76
CA LEU A 256 4.44 -44.84 -24.61
C LEU A 256 4.10 -46.27 -25.01
N GLU A 257 3.46 -46.46 -26.16
CA GLU A 257 3.19 -47.78 -26.73
C GLU A 257 4.49 -48.56 -26.97
N ALA A 258 5.48 -47.94 -27.62
CA ALA A 258 6.80 -48.54 -27.86
C ALA A 258 7.59 -48.82 -26.56
N ILE A 259 7.37 -48.02 -25.51
CA ILE A 259 7.97 -48.28 -24.20
C ILE A 259 7.30 -49.48 -23.52
N LEU A 260 5.97 -49.54 -23.56
CA LEU A 260 5.19 -50.60 -22.90
C LEU A 260 5.30 -51.96 -23.61
N ASP A 261 5.51 -51.97 -24.93
CA ASP A 261 5.78 -53.19 -25.71
C ASP A 261 7.27 -53.61 -25.70
N GLY A 262 8.14 -52.76 -25.13
CA GLY A 262 9.58 -53.02 -24.95
C GLY A 262 10.46 -52.72 -26.17
N SER A 263 9.90 -52.13 -27.23
CA SER A 263 10.63 -51.80 -28.47
C SER A 263 11.39 -50.46 -28.44
N ALA A 264 11.17 -49.62 -27.41
CA ALA A 264 11.89 -48.36 -27.21
C ALA A 264 13.38 -48.55 -26.86
N ASP A 265 14.19 -47.52 -27.11
CA ASP A 265 15.61 -47.49 -26.73
C ASP A 265 15.81 -47.27 -25.20
N GLU A 266 17.05 -47.42 -24.73
CA GLU A 266 17.38 -47.34 -23.30
C GLU A 266 17.22 -45.92 -22.72
N ASP A 267 17.40 -44.87 -23.53
CA ASP A 267 17.23 -43.49 -23.09
C ASP A 267 15.75 -43.18 -22.85
N GLU A 268 14.87 -43.66 -23.73
CA GLU A 268 13.42 -43.58 -23.59
C GLU A 268 12.89 -44.37 -22.39
N LYS A 269 13.45 -45.55 -22.13
CA LYS A 269 13.14 -46.34 -20.93
C LYS A 269 13.57 -45.63 -19.65
N ALA A 270 14.76 -45.03 -19.64
CA ALA A 270 15.25 -44.26 -18.49
C ALA A 270 14.40 -43.01 -18.24
N ALA A 271 14.03 -42.28 -19.31
CA ALA A 271 13.14 -41.14 -19.23
C ALA A 271 11.75 -41.51 -18.68
N PHE A 272 11.20 -42.66 -19.09
CA PHE A 272 9.95 -43.20 -18.57
C PHE A 272 10.00 -43.50 -17.08
N VAL A 273 11.06 -44.19 -16.63
CA VAL A 273 11.29 -44.49 -15.21
C VAL A 273 11.37 -43.21 -14.38
N ALA A 274 12.12 -42.21 -14.85
CA ALA A 274 12.23 -40.92 -14.17
C ALA A 274 10.88 -40.19 -14.11
N CYS A 275 10.10 -40.22 -15.20
CA CYS A 275 8.77 -39.62 -15.24
C CYS A 275 7.81 -40.30 -14.27
N LEU A 276 7.80 -41.64 -14.20
CA LEU A 276 6.98 -42.41 -13.26
C LEU A 276 7.41 -42.15 -11.81
N ALA A 277 8.71 -42.12 -11.52
CA ALA A 277 9.23 -41.83 -10.18
C ALA A 277 8.83 -40.43 -9.71
N ARG A 278 8.85 -39.45 -10.60
CA ARG A 278 8.41 -38.09 -10.28
C ARG A 278 6.89 -38.00 -10.10
N ARG A 279 6.11 -38.67 -10.94
CA ARG A 279 4.65 -38.64 -10.91
C ARG A 279 4.06 -39.43 -9.76
N TYR A 280 4.61 -40.58 -9.41
CA TYR A 280 4.10 -41.44 -8.33
C TYR A 280 5.00 -41.39 -7.10
N ALA A 281 5.74 -40.30 -6.89
CA ALA A 281 6.54 -40.11 -5.67
C ALA A 281 5.67 -40.13 -4.41
N ALA A 282 6.16 -40.75 -3.34
CA ALA A 282 5.53 -40.67 -2.03
C ALA A 282 5.64 -39.23 -1.48
N PRO A 283 4.52 -38.53 -1.20
CA PRO A 283 4.56 -37.17 -0.66
C PRO A 283 4.89 -37.19 0.82
N SER A 284 5.53 -36.13 1.31
CA SER A 284 5.66 -35.91 2.75
C SER A 284 4.32 -35.52 3.37
N PRO A 285 4.12 -35.72 4.69
CA PRO A 285 2.97 -35.17 5.41
C PRO A 285 2.82 -33.65 5.20
N HIS A 286 3.93 -32.91 5.20
CA HIS A 286 3.93 -31.47 4.91
C HIS A 286 3.36 -31.13 3.52
N THR A 287 3.80 -31.83 2.47
CA THR A 287 3.27 -31.66 1.12
C THR A 287 1.77 -31.97 1.06
N ILE A 288 1.31 -33.01 1.76
CA ILE A 288 -0.12 -33.33 1.82
C ILE A 288 -0.92 -32.19 2.47
N ARG A 289 -0.45 -31.65 3.61
CA ARG A 289 -1.11 -30.54 4.30
C ARG A 289 -1.23 -29.31 3.41
N GLN A 290 -0.14 -28.91 2.76
CA GLN A 290 -0.12 -27.74 1.87
C GLN A 290 -1.12 -27.89 0.72
N ARG A 291 -1.14 -29.05 0.04
CA ARG A 291 -2.06 -29.30 -1.09
C ARG A 291 -3.53 -29.28 -0.67
N LEU A 292 -3.86 -29.94 0.43
CA LEU A 292 -5.23 -29.95 0.96
C LEU A 292 -5.66 -28.55 1.40
N LEU A 293 -4.78 -27.80 2.05
CA LEU A 293 -5.05 -26.44 2.48
C LEU A 293 -5.26 -25.51 1.28
N PHE A 294 -4.38 -25.57 0.28
CA PHE A 294 -4.49 -24.75 -0.91
C PHE A 294 -5.75 -25.09 -1.72
N ALA A 295 -6.04 -26.38 -1.96
CA ALA A 295 -7.26 -26.81 -2.64
C ALA A 295 -8.53 -26.36 -1.92
N ARG A 296 -8.58 -26.49 -0.59
CA ARG A 296 -9.68 -25.98 0.23
C ARG A 296 -9.83 -24.46 0.10
N THR A 297 -8.72 -23.74 0.12
CA THR A 297 -8.67 -22.27 0.02
C THR A 297 -9.23 -21.81 -1.33
N VAL A 298 -8.79 -22.42 -2.43
CA VAL A 298 -9.28 -22.06 -3.77
C VAL A 298 -10.74 -22.47 -3.96
N GLN A 299 -11.15 -23.66 -3.51
CA GLN A 299 -12.55 -24.10 -3.59
C GLN A 299 -13.47 -23.16 -2.80
N GLY A 300 -13.13 -22.83 -1.55
CA GLY A 300 -13.91 -21.91 -0.74
C GLY A 300 -13.94 -20.48 -1.33
N GLY A 301 -12.85 -20.05 -1.95
CA GLY A 301 -12.80 -18.79 -2.71
C GLY A 301 -13.76 -18.80 -3.91
N TYR A 302 -13.72 -19.88 -4.70
CA TYR A 302 -14.63 -20.12 -5.82
C TYR A 302 -16.09 -20.09 -5.39
N GLU A 303 -16.47 -20.82 -4.34
CA GLU A 303 -17.86 -20.87 -3.86
C GLU A 303 -18.38 -19.49 -3.40
N ARG A 304 -17.54 -18.72 -2.68
CA ARG A 304 -17.91 -17.35 -2.27
C ARG A 304 -18.02 -16.40 -3.45
N LEU A 305 -17.11 -16.51 -4.42
CA LEU A 305 -17.14 -15.69 -5.62
C LEU A 305 -18.34 -16.04 -6.52
N LEU A 306 -18.67 -17.33 -6.66
CA LEU A 306 -19.86 -17.81 -7.36
C LEU A 306 -21.12 -17.24 -6.71
N LYS A 307 -21.23 -17.33 -5.38
CA LYS A 307 -22.36 -16.76 -4.64
C LYS A 307 -22.52 -15.25 -4.85
N LEU A 308 -21.41 -14.52 -4.99
CA LEU A 308 -21.42 -13.08 -5.21
C LEU A 308 -21.82 -12.71 -6.66
N LEU A 309 -21.25 -13.39 -7.65
CA LEU A 309 -21.43 -13.04 -9.06
C LEU A 309 -22.65 -13.72 -9.70
N CYS A 310 -22.93 -14.96 -9.32
CA CYS A 310 -23.99 -15.83 -9.85
C CYS A 310 -24.84 -16.40 -8.70
N PRO A 311 -25.62 -15.55 -8.00
CA PRO A 311 -26.37 -15.98 -6.82
C PRO A 311 -27.38 -17.09 -7.15
N GLY A 312 -27.42 -18.14 -6.33
CA GLY A 312 -28.34 -19.28 -6.48
C GLY A 312 -27.81 -20.42 -7.36
N VAL A 313 -26.63 -20.28 -7.95
CA VAL A 313 -26.00 -21.33 -8.77
C VAL A 313 -25.26 -22.35 -7.90
N ASP A 314 -25.47 -23.63 -8.19
CA ASP A 314 -24.80 -24.75 -7.52
C ASP A 314 -23.29 -24.76 -7.82
N SER A 315 -22.46 -25.09 -6.83
CA SER A 315 -20.99 -25.07 -6.98
C SER A 315 -20.45 -26.15 -7.92
N GLN A 316 -21.25 -27.15 -8.29
CA GLN A 316 -20.89 -28.16 -9.28
C GLN A 316 -21.53 -27.90 -10.65
N CYS A 317 -22.18 -26.74 -10.85
CA CYS A 317 -22.80 -26.36 -12.11
C CYS A 317 -21.74 -26.15 -13.20
N ALA A 318 -21.76 -27.03 -14.20
CA ALA A 318 -20.88 -26.98 -15.37
C ALA A 318 -21.49 -26.23 -16.58
N ASP A 319 -22.63 -25.58 -16.40
CA ASP A 319 -23.26 -24.73 -17.43
C ASP A 319 -22.67 -23.32 -17.39
N ALA A 320 -22.00 -22.92 -18.47
CA ALA A 320 -21.32 -21.63 -18.61
C ALA A 320 -22.25 -20.42 -18.61
N GLN A 321 -23.54 -20.61 -18.94
CA GLN A 321 -24.54 -19.54 -18.90
C GLN A 321 -24.97 -19.21 -17.47
N GLN A 322 -24.97 -20.21 -16.59
CA GLN A 322 -25.31 -20.04 -15.18
C GLN A 322 -24.06 -19.73 -14.34
N ASN A 323 -22.98 -20.49 -14.56
CA ASN A 323 -21.71 -20.35 -13.87
C ASN A 323 -20.69 -19.62 -14.75
N LYS A 324 -20.72 -18.28 -14.71
CA LYS A 324 -19.79 -17.45 -15.49
C LYS A 324 -18.33 -17.65 -15.10
N LEU A 325 -18.03 -18.14 -13.90
CA LEU A 325 -16.64 -18.33 -13.44
C LEU A 325 -15.89 -19.39 -14.28
N LEU A 326 -16.59 -20.25 -15.03
CA LEU A 326 -15.96 -21.16 -15.99
C LEU A 326 -15.14 -20.41 -17.06
N GLN A 327 -15.55 -19.20 -17.43
CA GLN A 327 -14.80 -18.33 -18.35
C GLN A 327 -13.48 -17.86 -17.74
N LEU A 328 -13.46 -17.56 -16.43
CA LEU A 328 -12.22 -17.20 -15.73
C LEU A 328 -11.25 -18.38 -15.71
N PHE A 329 -11.74 -19.62 -15.55
CA PHE A 329 -10.89 -20.80 -15.64
C PHE A 329 -10.34 -20.99 -17.06
N ALA A 330 -11.13 -20.75 -18.10
CA ALA A 330 -10.64 -20.79 -19.47
C ALA A 330 -9.52 -19.75 -19.72
N ILE A 331 -9.72 -18.50 -19.26
CA ILE A 331 -8.71 -17.43 -19.35
C ILE A 331 -7.42 -17.83 -18.60
N TYR A 332 -7.56 -18.35 -17.37
CA TYR A 332 -6.42 -18.82 -16.58
C TYR A 332 -5.64 -19.90 -17.32
N LYS A 333 -6.32 -20.96 -17.75
CA LYS A 333 -5.69 -22.12 -18.41
C LYS A 333 -5.02 -21.72 -19.70
N PHE A 334 -5.66 -20.83 -20.47
CA PHE A 334 -5.08 -20.30 -21.70
C PHE A 334 -3.78 -19.55 -21.40
N ALA A 335 -3.83 -18.51 -20.56
CA ALA A 335 -2.65 -17.70 -20.25
C ALA A 335 -1.51 -18.54 -19.67
N TYR A 336 -1.82 -19.44 -18.72
CA TYR A 336 -0.84 -20.36 -18.14
C TYR A 336 -0.18 -21.23 -19.22
N ASN A 337 -0.97 -21.93 -20.04
CA ASN A 337 -0.45 -22.83 -21.06
C ASN A 337 0.36 -22.10 -22.13
N MET A 338 -0.05 -20.89 -22.49
CA MET A 338 0.69 -20.03 -23.40
C MET A 338 2.06 -19.64 -22.82
N THR A 339 2.15 -19.33 -21.53
CA THR A 339 3.43 -19.06 -20.87
C THR A 339 4.35 -20.28 -20.85
N ILE A 340 3.83 -21.47 -20.51
CA ILE A 340 4.59 -22.73 -20.60
C ILE A 340 5.05 -23.00 -22.03
N GLY A 341 4.20 -22.74 -23.03
CA GLY A 341 4.53 -22.87 -24.44
C GLY A 341 5.65 -21.94 -24.88
N GLY A 342 5.62 -20.67 -24.45
CA GLY A 342 6.66 -19.67 -24.74
C GLY A 342 8.01 -20.10 -24.22
N TRP A 343 8.06 -20.56 -22.97
CA TRP A 343 9.27 -21.12 -22.40
C TRP A 343 9.76 -22.35 -23.19
N ARG A 344 8.90 -23.33 -23.48
CA ARG A 344 9.30 -24.55 -24.21
C ARG A 344 9.91 -24.27 -25.58
N ASN A 345 9.44 -23.24 -26.27
CA ASN A 345 9.87 -22.92 -27.64
C ASN A 345 10.92 -21.81 -27.71
N GLY A 346 11.11 -21.04 -26.63
CA GLY A 346 12.00 -19.87 -26.60
C GLY A 346 13.16 -19.96 -25.61
N ARG A 347 13.16 -20.91 -24.67
CA ARG A 347 14.12 -20.96 -23.55
C ARG A 347 15.58 -20.91 -23.99
N ASP A 348 15.93 -21.68 -25.02
CA ASP A 348 17.32 -21.75 -25.50
C ASP A 348 17.81 -20.42 -26.10
N GLN A 349 16.90 -19.50 -26.43
CA GLN A 349 17.16 -18.17 -26.97
C GLN A 349 16.97 -17.06 -25.91
N GLY A 350 16.58 -17.42 -24.69
CA GLY A 350 16.38 -16.53 -23.54
C GLY A 350 14.99 -15.89 -23.44
N GLU A 351 14.75 -15.18 -22.34
CA GLU A 351 13.45 -14.63 -21.93
C GLU A 351 12.78 -13.76 -23.02
N ALA A 352 13.56 -13.02 -23.80
CA ALA A 352 13.03 -12.18 -24.89
C ALA A 352 12.34 -13.02 -25.97
N ALA A 353 12.88 -14.18 -26.33
CA ALA A 353 12.29 -15.09 -27.31
C ALA A 353 11.05 -15.80 -26.74
N GLU A 354 11.08 -16.18 -25.45
CA GLU A 354 9.92 -16.75 -24.76
C GLU A 354 8.73 -15.77 -24.77
N ASN A 355 9.00 -14.50 -24.45
CA ASN A 355 8.02 -13.44 -24.43
C ASN A 355 7.49 -13.11 -25.83
N ALA A 356 8.35 -13.09 -26.85
CA ALA A 356 7.93 -12.91 -28.25
C ALA A 356 7.01 -14.05 -28.71
N TRP A 357 7.38 -15.31 -28.43
CA TRP A 357 6.55 -16.46 -28.75
C TRP A 357 5.19 -16.39 -28.07
N PHE A 358 5.15 -16.05 -26.78
CA PHE A 358 3.91 -15.88 -26.03
C PHE A 358 2.99 -14.89 -26.74
N GLU A 359 3.50 -13.71 -27.08
CA GLU A 359 2.69 -12.66 -27.71
C GLU A 359 2.23 -13.04 -29.10
N GLU A 360 3.10 -13.62 -29.94
CA GLU A 360 2.78 -14.03 -31.32
C GLU A 360 1.60 -15.00 -31.40
N HIS A 361 1.41 -15.82 -30.37
CA HIS A 361 0.37 -16.84 -30.32
C HIS A 361 -0.90 -16.40 -29.57
N LEU A 362 -0.95 -15.15 -29.07
CA LEU A 362 -2.19 -14.57 -28.58
C LEU A 362 -3.10 -14.15 -29.75
N PRO A 363 -4.43 -14.32 -29.61
CA PRO A 363 -5.38 -13.74 -30.55
C PRO A 363 -5.14 -12.24 -30.72
N PRO A 364 -5.08 -11.70 -31.96
CA PRO A 364 -4.69 -10.31 -32.19
C PRO A 364 -5.54 -9.28 -31.42
N TRP A 365 -6.85 -9.53 -31.28
CA TRP A 365 -7.76 -8.64 -30.55
C TRP A 365 -7.57 -8.70 -29.03
N ASP A 366 -7.20 -9.86 -28.46
CA ASP A 366 -7.05 -10.00 -27.01
C ASP A 366 -5.74 -9.38 -26.47
N ARG A 367 -4.78 -9.09 -27.36
CA ARG A 367 -3.61 -8.24 -27.05
C ARG A 367 -4.02 -6.81 -26.67
N HIS A 368 -5.17 -6.34 -27.17
CA HIS A 368 -5.74 -5.05 -26.84
C HIS A 368 -6.89 -5.15 -25.82
N GLY A 369 -7.10 -6.33 -25.23
CA GLY A 369 -8.21 -6.64 -24.34
C GLY A 369 -7.77 -7.47 -23.14
N LEU A 370 -8.25 -8.71 -23.05
CA LEU A 370 -8.12 -9.56 -21.86
C LEU A 370 -6.68 -9.80 -21.41
N PHE A 371 -5.72 -9.88 -22.34
CA PHE A 371 -4.32 -10.18 -22.02
C PHE A 371 -3.41 -8.96 -22.00
N LEU A 372 -3.97 -7.75 -22.16
CA LEU A 372 -3.21 -6.50 -22.19
C LEU A 372 -2.30 -6.32 -20.96
N SER A 373 -2.81 -6.63 -19.76
CA SER A 373 -2.09 -6.51 -18.49
C SER A 373 -0.85 -7.39 -18.37
N ILE A 374 -0.74 -8.40 -19.22
CA ILE A 374 0.32 -9.41 -19.16
C ILE A 374 1.18 -9.45 -20.42
N LEU A 375 1.17 -8.39 -21.25
CA LEU A 375 2.04 -8.27 -22.42
C LEU A 375 3.42 -7.70 -22.04
N PRO A 376 4.51 -8.48 -22.15
CA PRO A 376 5.88 -7.98 -21.94
C PRO A 376 6.23 -6.74 -22.77
N SER A 377 5.84 -6.70 -24.04
CA SER A 377 6.15 -5.61 -24.97
C SER A 377 5.48 -4.28 -24.58
N GLN A 378 4.39 -4.33 -23.81
CA GLN A 378 3.62 -3.18 -23.37
C GLN A 378 3.82 -2.88 -21.88
N ARG A 379 4.81 -3.46 -21.19
CA ARG A 379 4.99 -3.31 -19.73
C ARG A 379 4.97 -1.85 -19.23
N LYS A 380 5.41 -0.90 -20.06
CA LYS A 380 5.44 0.54 -19.72
C LYS A 380 4.08 1.25 -19.86
N THR A 381 3.19 0.72 -20.67
CA THR A 381 1.94 1.39 -21.11
C THR A 381 0.69 0.57 -20.82
N ALA A 382 0.81 -0.72 -20.53
CA ALA A 382 -0.31 -1.64 -20.34
C ALA A 382 -1.29 -1.16 -19.25
N ASN A 383 -0.77 -0.66 -18.13
CA ASN A 383 -1.62 -0.20 -17.03
C ASN A 383 -2.41 1.07 -17.40
N SER A 384 -1.83 2.01 -18.14
CA SER A 384 -2.54 3.22 -18.59
C SER A 384 -3.61 2.90 -19.61
N THR A 385 -3.28 2.08 -20.61
CA THR A 385 -4.23 1.63 -21.62
C THR A 385 -5.36 0.80 -20.99
N LEU A 386 -5.04 -0.05 -20.00
CA LEU A 386 -6.05 -0.85 -19.31
C LEU A 386 -6.97 0.00 -18.44
N ALA A 387 -6.44 1.01 -17.72
CA ALA A 387 -7.26 1.92 -16.93
C ALA A 387 -8.27 2.69 -17.80
N GLU A 388 -7.83 3.15 -18.98
CA GLU A 388 -8.70 3.80 -19.97
C GLU A 388 -9.78 2.85 -20.49
N LEU A 389 -9.40 1.63 -20.89
CA LEU A 389 -10.33 0.61 -21.38
C LEU A 389 -11.40 0.26 -20.34
N LEU A 390 -10.99 0.03 -19.09
CA LEU A 390 -11.92 -0.28 -18.00
C LEU A 390 -12.84 0.90 -17.68
N THR A 391 -12.31 2.12 -17.68
CA THR A 391 -13.12 3.34 -17.48
C THR A 391 -14.21 3.47 -18.54
N ARG A 392 -13.88 3.21 -19.82
CA ARG A 392 -14.86 3.20 -20.91
C ARG A 392 -15.92 2.12 -20.71
N HIS A 393 -15.51 0.90 -20.38
CA HIS A 393 -16.45 -0.20 -20.08
C HIS A 393 -17.40 0.18 -18.94
N PHE A 394 -16.91 0.79 -17.86
CA PHE A 394 -17.74 1.18 -16.74
C PHE A 394 -18.69 2.35 -17.06
N ALA A 395 -18.30 3.26 -17.96
CA ALA A 395 -19.16 4.36 -18.39
C ALA A 395 -20.42 3.90 -19.13
N GLU A 396 -20.33 2.78 -19.87
CA GLU A 396 -21.43 2.22 -20.66
C GLU A 396 -22.34 1.26 -19.85
N MET A 397 -21.93 0.88 -18.63
CA MET A 397 -22.63 -0.13 -17.84
C MET A 397 -23.89 0.40 -17.16
N GLN A 398 -24.95 -0.42 -17.22
CA GLN A 398 -26.16 -0.21 -16.45
C GLN A 398 -26.12 -1.05 -15.16
N PRO A 399 -26.35 -0.45 -13.97
CA PRO A 399 -26.35 -1.18 -12.71
C PRO A 399 -27.36 -2.34 -12.74
N GLY A 400 -26.99 -3.50 -12.20
CA GLY A 400 -27.87 -4.66 -12.14
C GLY A 400 -28.03 -5.44 -13.45
N ALA A 401 -27.46 -4.96 -14.56
CA ALA A 401 -27.42 -5.72 -15.81
C ALA A 401 -26.66 -7.05 -15.65
N THR A 402 -26.96 -8.01 -16.53
CA THR A 402 -26.26 -9.29 -16.57
C THR A 402 -24.77 -9.07 -16.85
N LEU A 403 -23.91 -9.80 -16.15
CA LEU A 403 -22.47 -9.75 -16.39
C LEU A 403 -22.18 -10.18 -17.83
N GLU A 404 -21.43 -9.34 -18.54
CA GLU A 404 -21.06 -9.57 -19.94
C GLU A 404 -20.08 -10.75 -20.05
N ASP A 405 -20.21 -11.62 -21.05
CA ASP A 405 -19.25 -12.71 -21.24
C ASP A 405 -17.90 -12.19 -21.75
N HIS A 406 -16.82 -12.66 -21.13
CA HIS A 406 -15.44 -12.37 -21.52
C HIS A 406 -14.99 -13.26 -22.67
N VAL A 407 -15.31 -14.56 -22.59
CA VAL A 407 -14.93 -15.58 -23.60
C VAL A 407 -16.05 -16.60 -23.79
N GLY A 408 -16.19 -17.13 -25.01
CA GLY A 408 -17.03 -18.29 -25.29
C GLY A 408 -16.27 -19.59 -25.01
N LEU A 409 -16.96 -20.62 -24.50
CA LEU A 409 -16.35 -21.93 -24.20
C LEU A 409 -16.46 -22.92 -25.38
N ASP A 410 -17.14 -22.53 -26.44
CA ASP A 410 -17.33 -23.27 -27.67
C ASP A 410 -17.37 -22.30 -28.87
N ALA A 411 -17.34 -22.82 -30.09
CA ALA A 411 -17.27 -21.99 -31.30
C ALA A 411 -18.52 -21.11 -31.51
N GLU A 412 -19.70 -21.58 -31.12
CA GLU A 412 -20.96 -20.86 -31.29
C GLU A 412 -21.03 -19.69 -30.31
N SER A 413 -20.69 -19.92 -29.03
CA SER A 413 -20.67 -18.87 -28.01
C SER A 413 -19.51 -17.87 -28.20
N ALA A 414 -18.37 -18.29 -28.77
CA ALA A 414 -17.21 -17.42 -28.96
C ALA A 414 -17.38 -16.38 -30.09
N ALA A 415 -18.03 -16.75 -31.19
CA ALA A 415 -18.16 -15.89 -32.37
C ALA A 415 -18.76 -14.49 -32.09
N PRO A 416 -19.92 -14.34 -31.42
CA PRO A 416 -20.49 -13.02 -31.14
C PRO A 416 -19.63 -12.19 -30.18
N ILE A 417 -18.95 -12.84 -29.22
CA ILE A 417 -18.06 -12.18 -28.25
C ILE A 417 -16.83 -11.60 -28.95
N ILE A 418 -16.20 -12.40 -29.82
CA ILE A 418 -15.04 -11.96 -30.62
C ILE A 418 -15.44 -10.79 -31.52
N GLN A 419 -16.58 -10.88 -32.21
CA GLN A 419 -17.06 -9.81 -33.08
C GLN A 419 -17.26 -8.49 -32.32
N ARG A 420 -17.94 -8.55 -31.17
CA ARG A 420 -18.12 -7.39 -30.28
C ARG A 420 -16.78 -6.79 -29.85
N ASN A 421 -15.82 -7.62 -29.43
CA ASN A 421 -14.51 -7.14 -28.98
C ASN A 421 -13.71 -6.49 -30.12
N ILE A 422 -13.77 -7.05 -31.33
CA ILE A 422 -13.14 -6.46 -32.53
C ILE A 422 -13.75 -5.10 -32.87
N GLU A 423 -15.08 -4.98 -32.81
CA GLU A 423 -15.78 -3.71 -33.06
C GLU A 423 -15.40 -2.64 -32.05
N ARG A 424 -15.40 -2.96 -30.74
CA ARG A 424 -14.95 -2.04 -29.67
C ARG A 424 -13.50 -1.61 -29.85
N MET A 425 -12.61 -2.55 -30.18
CA MET A 425 -11.20 -2.27 -30.43
C MET A 425 -11.03 -1.31 -31.62
N LYS A 426 -11.75 -1.53 -32.73
CA LYS A 426 -11.71 -0.65 -33.91
C LYS A 426 -12.23 0.75 -33.58
N ALA A 427 -13.37 0.85 -32.89
CA ALA A 427 -13.93 2.13 -32.48
C ALA A 427 -12.93 2.93 -31.60
N THR A 428 -12.32 2.26 -30.62
CA THR A 428 -11.31 2.87 -29.74
C THR A 428 -10.08 3.34 -30.52
N ALA A 429 -9.60 2.55 -31.48
CA ALA A 429 -8.46 2.94 -32.32
C ALA A 429 -8.78 4.13 -33.23
N GLU A 430 -10.00 4.20 -33.78
CA GLU A 430 -10.47 5.31 -34.59
C GLU A 430 -10.63 6.61 -33.79
N GLU A 431 -11.03 6.52 -32.53
CA GLU A 431 -11.10 7.65 -31.61
C GLU A 431 -9.71 8.16 -31.23
N PHE A 432 -8.79 7.26 -30.86
CA PHE A 432 -7.42 7.64 -30.53
C PHE A 432 -6.73 8.33 -31.71
N LYS A 433 -6.89 7.77 -32.92
CA LYS A 433 -6.39 8.39 -34.15
C LYS A 433 -6.98 9.79 -34.35
N ALA A 434 -8.28 9.94 -34.13
CA ALA A 434 -8.94 11.23 -34.29
C ALA A 434 -8.49 12.26 -33.26
N GLU A 435 -8.25 11.85 -32.01
CA GLU A 435 -7.70 12.72 -30.97
C GLU A 435 -6.33 13.28 -31.37
N LEU A 436 -5.44 12.42 -31.88
CA LEU A 436 -4.10 12.83 -32.35
C LEU A 436 -4.20 13.79 -33.54
N GLU A 437 -5.00 13.47 -34.56
CA GLU A 437 -5.20 14.32 -35.74
C GLU A 437 -5.82 15.68 -35.36
N LEU A 438 -6.81 15.65 -34.47
CA LEU A 438 -7.48 16.85 -33.96
C LEU A 438 -6.50 17.72 -33.17
N THR A 439 -5.69 17.11 -32.30
CA THR A 439 -4.62 17.78 -31.55
C THR A 439 -3.66 18.53 -32.47
N GLU A 440 -3.13 17.88 -33.51
CA GLU A 440 -2.18 18.54 -34.42
C GLU A 440 -2.83 19.69 -35.19
N ARG A 441 -4.08 19.54 -35.63
CA ARG A 441 -4.83 20.63 -36.29
C ARG A 441 -5.06 21.82 -35.37
N LEU A 442 -5.36 21.58 -34.10
CA LEU A 442 -5.62 22.63 -33.11
C LEU A 442 -4.40 23.52 -32.82
N LYS A 443 -3.18 23.06 -33.13
CA LYS A 443 -1.95 23.88 -33.00
C LYS A 443 -1.87 25.02 -34.02
N THR A 444 -2.53 24.89 -35.17
CA THR A 444 -2.37 25.83 -36.30
C THR A 444 -3.68 26.46 -36.77
N ALA A 445 -4.82 25.82 -36.53
CA ALA A 445 -6.12 26.27 -37.00
C ALA A 445 -6.96 26.92 -35.87
N SER A 446 -8.08 27.55 -36.26
CA SER A 446 -9.06 28.07 -35.31
C SER A 446 -9.62 26.93 -34.45
N PRO A 447 -9.59 27.03 -33.10
CA PRO A 447 -10.07 25.96 -32.22
C PRO A 447 -11.53 25.60 -32.47
N TRP A 448 -12.42 26.61 -32.49
CA TRP A 448 -13.85 26.40 -32.68
C TRP A 448 -14.18 25.72 -34.01
N ARG A 449 -13.71 26.26 -35.14
CA ARG A 449 -13.97 25.69 -36.48
C ARG A 449 -13.42 24.27 -36.62
N THR A 450 -12.31 23.98 -35.94
CA THR A 450 -11.70 22.66 -35.97
C THR A 450 -12.53 21.64 -35.20
N LEU A 451 -13.00 22.01 -34.01
CA LEU A 451 -13.82 21.16 -33.14
C LEU A 451 -15.24 20.92 -33.68
N GLN A 452 -15.80 21.84 -34.47
CA GLN A 452 -17.09 21.65 -35.14
C GLN A 452 -17.10 20.45 -36.10
N GLY A 453 -15.93 20.00 -36.58
CA GLY A 453 -15.81 18.84 -37.46
C GLY A 453 -15.80 17.49 -36.73
N GLU A 454 -15.69 17.47 -35.40
CA GLU A 454 -15.71 16.26 -34.59
C GLU A 454 -17.07 16.13 -33.89
N ASN A 455 -17.65 14.93 -33.96
CA ASN A 455 -18.99 14.63 -33.44
C ASN A 455 -18.97 13.63 -32.28
N ARG A 456 -17.83 13.01 -32.00
CA ARG A 456 -17.69 12.06 -30.90
C ARG A 456 -17.41 12.81 -29.61
N TYR A 457 -18.35 12.71 -28.68
CA TYR A 457 -18.26 13.34 -27.36
C TYR A 457 -16.95 12.96 -26.64
N TRP A 458 -16.59 11.67 -26.64
CA TRP A 458 -15.38 11.18 -25.98
C TRP A 458 -14.10 11.85 -26.50
N VAL A 459 -13.91 11.92 -27.82
CA VAL A 459 -12.73 12.56 -28.44
C VAL A 459 -12.62 14.02 -28.02
N VAL A 460 -13.73 14.77 -28.08
CA VAL A 460 -13.76 16.18 -27.65
C VAL A 460 -13.47 16.30 -26.15
N SER A 461 -13.88 15.32 -25.34
CA SER A 461 -13.67 15.34 -23.89
C SER A 461 -12.21 15.15 -23.50
N GLN A 462 -11.44 14.39 -24.30
CA GLN A 462 -9.99 14.28 -24.11
C GLN A 462 -9.31 15.62 -24.42
N ILE A 463 -9.72 16.30 -25.50
CA ILE A 463 -9.21 17.64 -25.83
C ILE A 463 -9.55 18.68 -24.74
N ALA A 464 -10.74 18.60 -24.12
CA ALA A 464 -11.13 19.53 -23.07
C ALA A 464 -10.22 19.46 -21.83
N GLN A 465 -9.65 18.29 -21.54
CA GLN A 465 -8.76 18.02 -20.40
C GLN A 465 -7.28 18.38 -20.68
N ARG A 466 -6.90 18.59 -21.94
CA ARG A 466 -5.54 18.91 -22.38
C ARG A 466 -5.14 20.36 -22.04
N ARG A 467 -4.47 20.54 -20.90
CA ARG A 467 -4.01 21.88 -20.43
C ARG A 467 -2.88 22.46 -21.28
N ASP A 468 -2.09 21.62 -21.93
CA ASP A 468 -0.98 22.00 -22.81
C ASP A 468 -1.42 22.72 -24.10
N LEU A 469 -2.68 22.54 -24.52
CA LEU A 469 -3.24 23.19 -25.71
C LEU A 469 -3.73 24.63 -25.46
N GLY A 470 -3.70 25.08 -24.19
CA GLY A 470 -4.07 26.43 -23.78
C GLY A 470 -5.58 26.64 -23.57
N SER A 471 -5.92 27.69 -22.84
CA SER A 471 -7.27 27.94 -22.33
C SER A 471 -8.34 28.16 -23.40
N LYS A 472 -7.98 28.76 -24.55
CA LYS A 472 -8.93 28.99 -25.65
C LYS A 472 -9.40 27.68 -26.30
N VAL A 473 -8.52 26.69 -26.39
CA VAL A 473 -8.87 25.37 -26.93
C VAL A 473 -9.78 24.64 -25.98
N SER A 474 -9.44 24.61 -24.69
CA SER A 474 -10.27 24.01 -23.65
C SER A 474 -11.67 24.63 -23.60
N GLN A 475 -11.80 25.97 -23.63
CA GLN A 475 -13.11 26.65 -23.69
C GLN A 475 -13.94 26.27 -24.92
N ALA A 476 -13.32 26.24 -26.11
CA ALA A 476 -14.00 25.84 -27.33
C ALA A 476 -14.42 24.36 -27.30
N ALA A 477 -13.59 23.49 -26.72
CA ALA A 477 -13.89 22.07 -26.56
C ALA A 477 -15.05 21.85 -25.59
N ILE A 478 -15.07 22.54 -24.45
CA ILE A 478 -16.16 22.47 -23.47
C ILE A 478 -17.48 22.97 -24.08
N GLN A 479 -17.45 24.08 -24.81
CA GLN A 479 -18.62 24.55 -25.56
C GLN A 479 -19.10 23.48 -26.56
N ARG A 480 -18.17 22.83 -27.26
CA ARG A 480 -18.51 21.73 -28.18
C ARG A 480 -19.09 20.51 -27.45
N LEU A 481 -18.61 20.18 -26.24
CA LEU A 481 -19.19 19.11 -25.42
C LEU A 481 -20.64 19.41 -25.05
N ARG A 482 -20.98 20.67 -24.73
CA ARG A 482 -22.37 21.06 -24.47
C ARG A 482 -23.28 20.83 -25.67
N GLU A 483 -22.79 21.04 -26.89
CA GLU A 483 -23.55 20.75 -28.11
C GLU A 483 -23.70 19.25 -28.38
N LEU A 484 -22.73 18.43 -27.96
CA LEU A 484 -22.67 17.00 -28.23
C LEU A 484 -23.33 16.12 -27.15
N ALA A 485 -23.44 16.62 -25.92
CA ALA A 485 -23.95 15.87 -24.79
C ALA A 485 -25.36 15.31 -25.09
N ALA A 486 -25.48 13.98 -25.03
CA ALA A 486 -26.72 13.27 -25.31
C ALA A 486 -27.34 12.65 -24.04
N THR A 487 -26.54 12.48 -22.98
CA THR A 487 -26.98 11.90 -21.71
C THR A 487 -26.85 12.90 -20.54
N PRO A 488 -27.62 12.74 -19.45
CA PRO A 488 -27.48 13.58 -18.26
C PRO A 488 -26.07 13.58 -17.67
N SER A 489 -25.34 12.45 -17.78
CA SER A 489 -23.95 12.36 -17.29
C SER A 489 -22.98 13.15 -18.17
N GLU A 490 -23.16 13.14 -19.49
CA GLU A 490 -22.35 13.96 -20.41
C GLU A 490 -22.63 15.45 -20.22
N THR A 491 -23.90 15.84 -20.08
CA THR A 491 -24.27 17.24 -19.79
C THR A 491 -23.62 17.71 -18.49
N LEU A 492 -23.66 16.87 -17.45
CA LEU A 492 -23.05 17.16 -16.16
C LEU A 492 -21.52 17.23 -16.25
N GLN A 493 -20.86 16.31 -16.96
CA GLN A 493 -19.41 16.34 -17.13
C GLN A 493 -18.95 17.63 -17.83
N ALA A 494 -19.67 18.08 -18.87
CA ALA A 494 -19.38 19.36 -19.51
C ALA A 494 -19.52 20.55 -18.52
N ALA A 495 -20.55 20.55 -17.68
CA ALA A 495 -20.71 21.54 -16.61
C ALA A 495 -19.55 21.52 -15.60
N LEU A 496 -19.07 20.32 -15.24
CA LEU A 496 -17.93 20.16 -14.34
C LEU A 496 -16.63 20.68 -14.95
N TYR A 497 -16.41 20.53 -16.26
CA TYR A 497 -15.27 21.15 -16.93
C TYR A 497 -15.35 22.68 -16.95
N GLU A 498 -16.54 23.26 -17.05
CA GLU A 498 -16.72 24.71 -16.87
C GLU A 498 -16.38 25.14 -15.44
N LEU A 499 -16.90 24.42 -14.44
CA LEU A 499 -16.57 24.65 -13.03
C LEU A 499 -15.07 24.53 -12.76
N ASP A 500 -14.39 23.55 -13.33
CA ASP A 500 -12.92 23.41 -13.29
C ASP A 500 -12.23 24.67 -13.81
N GLY A 501 -12.67 25.13 -14.99
CA GLY A 501 -12.17 26.31 -15.65
C GLY A 501 -12.31 27.59 -14.82
N TYR A 502 -13.39 27.72 -14.02
CA TYR A 502 -13.57 28.88 -13.13
C TYR A 502 -12.85 28.73 -11.80
N LEU A 503 -12.89 27.55 -11.18
CA LEU A 503 -12.48 27.36 -9.80
C LEU A 503 -10.99 27.01 -9.66
N ASN A 504 -10.41 26.27 -10.61
CA ASN A 504 -9.03 25.81 -10.52
C ASN A 504 -8.02 26.68 -11.31
N ASN A 505 -8.45 27.45 -12.31
CA ASN A 505 -7.55 28.37 -13.05
C ASN A 505 -7.12 29.60 -12.24
N GLU A 506 -6.17 30.36 -12.78
CA GLU A 506 -5.70 31.62 -12.20
C GLU A 506 -6.82 32.62 -11.93
N ARG A 507 -6.76 33.30 -10.78
CA ARG A 507 -7.77 34.29 -10.37
C ARG A 507 -7.94 35.41 -11.40
N SER A 508 -6.85 35.82 -12.05
CA SER A 508 -6.82 36.85 -13.08
C SER A 508 -7.66 36.51 -14.31
N ASN A 509 -7.93 35.23 -14.56
CA ASN A 509 -8.70 34.76 -15.71
C ASN A 509 -10.22 34.74 -15.48
N ARG A 510 -10.69 35.03 -14.25
CA ARG A 510 -12.12 34.99 -13.93
C ARG A 510 -12.86 36.23 -14.46
N PRO A 511 -13.98 36.07 -15.18
CA PRO A 511 -14.83 37.20 -15.54
C PRO A 511 -15.47 37.83 -14.30
N LYS A 512 -15.99 39.05 -14.42
CA LYS A 512 -16.53 39.83 -13.28
C LYS A 512 -17.74 39.15 -12.62
N ASP A 513 -18.54 38.46 -13.42
CA ASP A 513 -19.74 37.70 -13.08
C ASP A 513 -19.47 36.22 -12.78
N ALA A 514 -18.19 35.81 -12.64
CA ALA A 514 -17.81 34.41 -12.41
C ALA A 514 -18.51 33.77 -11.20
N ARG A 515 -18.86 34.57 -10.17
CA ARG A 515 -19.59 34.07 -9.00
C ARG A 515 -20.98 33.56 -9.39
N ASP A 516 -21.70 34.34 -10.19
CA ASP A 516 -23.08 34.04 -10.58
C ASP A 516 -23.09 32.88 -11.59
N LEU A 517 -22.13 32.85 -12.52
CA LEU A 517 -21.94 31.74 -13.46
C LEU A 517 -21.67 30.42 -12.73
N VAL A 518 -20.76 30.42 -11.74
CA VAL A 518 -20.48 29.21 -10.95
C VAL A 518 -21.70 28.79 -10.14
N GLN A 519 -22.47 29.72 -9.57
CA GLN A 519 -23.70 29.41 -8.84
C GLN A 519 -24.71 28.69 -9.74
N VAL A 520 -24.94 29.18 -10.96
CA VAL A 520 -25.84 28.55 -11.94
C VAL A 520 -25.36 27.15 -12.32
N LEU A 521 -24.05 26.98 -12.57
CA LEU A 521 -23.47 25.68 -12.90
C LEU A 521 -23.58 24.67 -11.74
N LEU A 522 -23.45 25.13 -10.49
CA LEU A 522 -23.64 24.28 -9.31
C LEU A 522 -25.11 23.87 -9.16
N GLU A 523 -26.07 24.78 -9.38
CA GLU A 523 -27.50 24.45 -9.34
C GLU A 523 -27.89 23.46 -10.47
N GLU A 524 -27.32 23.63 -11.66
CA GLU A 524 -27.43 22.66 -12.76
C GLU A 524 -26.88 21.29 -12.34
N ALA A 525 -25.69 21.27 -11.72
CA ALA A 525 -25.05 20.03 -11.29
C ALA A 525 -25.84 19.30 -10.19
N GLU A 526 -26.35 20.04 -9.20
CA GLU A 526 -27.14 19.50 -8.08
C GLU A 526 -28.51 18.97 -8.50
N SER A 527 -29.11 19.55 -9.54
CA SER A 527 -30.40 19.11 -10.08
C SER A 527 -30.29 17.98 -11.11
N SER A 528 -29.07 17.62 -11.53
CA SER A 528 -28.85 16.59 -12.55
C SER A 528 -29.24 15.19 -12.06
N PRO A 529 -29.96 14.39 -12.88
CA PRO A 529 -30.18 12.96 -12.62
C PRO A 529 -28.89 12.14 -12.47
N ALA A 530 -27.76 12.65 -12.97
CA ALA A 530 -26.45 12.00 -12.88
C ALA A 530 -25.62 12.43 -11.64
N TYR A 531 -26.20 13.20 -10.70
CA TYR A 531 -25.51 13.73 -9.52
C TYR A 531 -24.71 12.67 -8.77
N GLU A 532 -25.29 11.50 -8.47
CA GLU A 532 -24.62 10.43 -7.71
C GLU A 532 -23.36 9.89 -8.39
N LEU A 533 -23.23 10.04 -9.71
CA LEU A 533 -22.04 9.62 -10.45
C LEU A 533 -20.87 10.60 -10.27
N TRP A 534 -21.14 11.82 -9.83
CA TRP A 534 -20.17 12.92 -9.73
C TRP A 534 -20.20 13.63 -8.36
N GLU A 535 -20.92 13.07 -7.38
CA GLU A 535 -21.17 13.67 -6.05
C GLU A 535 -19.90 14.23 -5.40
N ALA A 536 -18.81 13.44 -5.38
CA ALA A 536 -17.54 13.87 -4.80
C ALA A 536 -16.95 15.10 -5.49
N ALA A 537 -16.99 15.15 -6.83
CA ALA A 537 -16.48 16.29 -7.60
C ALA A 537 -17.35 17.53 -7.42
N ILE A 538 -18.68 17.38 -7.44
CA ILE A 538 -19.62 18.48 -7.23
C ILE A 538 -19.44 19.09 -5.84
N LEU A 539 -19.35 18.27 -4.81
CA LEU A 539 -19.10 18.73 -3.44
C LEU A 539 -17.74 19.44 -3.31
N GLN A 540 -16.69 18.96 -3.99
CA GLN A 540 -15.39 19.63 -4.03
C GLN A 540 -15.49 21.01 -4.69
N TYR A 541 -16.18 21.14 -5.83
CA TYR A 541 -16.35 22.43 -6.50
C TYR A 541 -17.22 23.39 -5.68
N LYS A 542 -18.27 22.89 -5.03
CA LYS A 542 -19.08 23.68 -4.09
C LYS A 542 -18.25 24.18 -2.91
N ALA A 543 -17.36 23.35 -2.37
CA ALA A 543 -16.42 23.77 -1.33
C ALA A 543 -15.46 24.87 -1.83
N LYS A 544 -14.90 24.73 -3.03
CA LYS A 544 -14.05 25.76 -3.67
C LYS A 544 -14.81 27.05 -3.94
N HIS A 545 -16.09 26.98 -4.32
CA HIS A 545 -16.96 28.15 -4.44
C HIS A 545 -17.12 28.88 -3.10
N LEU A 546 -17.36 28.15 -2.00
CA LEU A 546 -17.44 28.73 -0.66
C LEU A 546 -16.11 29.36 -0.23
N LEU A 547 -14.97 28.73 -0.51
CA LEU A 547 -13.65 29.35 -0.30
C LEU A 547 -13.52 30.68 -1.06
N ALA A 548 -13.93 30.71 -2.33
CA ALA A 548 -13.89 31.92 -3.14
C ALA A 548 -14.84 33.04 -2.64
N CYS A 549 -15.82 32.68 -1.81
CA CYS A 549 -16.74 33.56 -1.10
C CYS A 549 -16.29 33.90 0.34
N ASN A 550 -15.08 33.49 0.76
CA ASN A 550 -14.53 33.63 2.12
C ASN A 550 -15.21 32.79 3.22
N ASP A 551 -15.99 31.77 2.86
CA ASP A 551 -16.58 30.84 3.82
C ASP A 551 -15.71 29.58 3.98
N PHE A 552 -14.70 29.68 4.84
CA PHE A 552 -13.76 28.58 5.09
C PHE A 552 -14.38 27.44 5.89
N GLU A 553 -15.33 27.73 6.79
CA GLU A 553 -15.97 26.71 7.62
C GLU A 553 -16.94 25.86 6.79
N GLY A 554 -17.78 26.50 5.98
CA GLY A 554 -18.68 25.83 5.04
C GLY A 554 -17.91 25.00 4.02
N ALA A 555 -16.82 25.55 3.47
CA ALA A 555 -15.94 24.80 2.57
C ALA A 555 -15.34 23.56 3.26
N GLY A 556 -14.83 23.70 4.49
CA GLY A 556 -14.28 22.58 5.25
C GLY A 556 -15.29 21.46 5.52
N LYS A 557 -16.57 21.79 5.73
CA LYS A 557 -17.66 20.79 5.85
C LYS A 557 -17.88 20.06 4.52
N LEU A 558 -18.01 20.80 3.42
CA LEU A 558 -18.25 20.22 2.10
C LEU A 558 -17.06 19.38 1.59
N PHE A 559 -15.81 19.76 1.87
CA PHE A 559 -14.67 18.91 1.52
C PHE A 559 -14.69 17.57 2.29
N LYS A 560 -15.11 17.57 3.57
CA LYS A 560 -15.27 16.32 4.33
C LYS A 560 -16.39 15.45 3.76
N GLU A 561 -17.51 16.05 3.35
CA GLU A 561 -18.59 15.35 2.66
C GLU A 561 -18.13 14.79 1.30
N ALA A 562 -17.36 15.57 0.52
CA ALA A 562 -16.75 15.14 -0.73
C ALA A 562 -15.81 13.94 -0.52
N LEU A 563 -15.03 13.94 0.58
CA LEU A 563 -14.12 12.85 0.91
C LEU A 563 -14.88 11.55 1.22
N GLU A 564 -16.01 11.63 1.94
CA GLU A 564 -16.87 10.48 2.20
C GLU A 564 -17.61 10.01 0.93
N ALA A 565 -18.08 10.92 0.08
CA ALA A 565 -18.64 10.59 -1.23
C ALA A 565 -17.61 9.86 -2.11
N GLY A 566 -16.34 10.29 -2.06
CA GLY A 566 -15.21 9.68 -2.76
C GLY A 566 -14.91 8.22 -2.37
N ARG A 567 -15.55 7.68 -1.32
CA ARG A 567 -15.44 6.27 -0.93
C ARG A 567 -16.51 5.38 -1.55
N LYS A 568 -17.57 5.95 -2.14
CA LYS A 568 -18.70 5.16 -2.70
C LYS A 568 -18.34 4.47 -4.02
N ARG A 569 -17.46 5.10 -4.81
CA ARG A 569 -17.07 4.74 -6.18
C ARG A 569 -15.58 5.06 -6.41
N CYS A 570 -15.00 4.52 -7.47
CA CYS A 570 -13.67 4.90 -7.91
C CYS A 570 -13.74 6.18 -8.75
N TYR A 571 -12.98 7.21 -8.38
CA TYR A 571 -12.90 8.51 -9.03
C TYR A 571 -11.45 8.86 -9.44
N GLY A 572 -10.62 7.83 -9.66
CA GLY A 572 -9.17 7.99 -9.80
C GLY A 572 -8.52 8.73 -8.62
N SER A 573 -7.70 9.74 -8.92
CA SER A 573 -6.95 10.56 -7.94
C SER A 573 -7.82 11.51 -7.09
N LEU A 574 -9.09 11.74 -7.46
CA LEU A 574 -9.93 12.79 -6.87
C LEU A 574 -10.01 12.70 -5.34
N ARG A 575 -10.07 11.48 -4.78
CA ARG A 575 -10.11 11.26 -3.33
C ARG A 575 -8.87 11.83 -2.63
N GLY A 576 -7.69 11.67 -3.23
CA GLY A 576 -6.44 12.26 -2.74
C GLY A 576 -6.43 13.78 -2.84
N GLU A 577 -6.93 14.33 -3.95
CA GLU A 577 -7.03 15.77 -4.15
C GLU A 577 -7.99 16.43 -3.15
N VAL A 578 -9.13 15.80 -2.88
CA VAL A 578 -10.08 16.26 -1.86
C VAL A 578 -9.47 16.16 -0.45
N ALA A 579 -8.69 15.11 -0.17
CA ALA A 579 -7.98 14.96 1.10
C ALA A 579 -6.90 16.04 1.29
N ARG A 580 -6.16 16.38 0.23
CA ARG A 580 -5.25 17.54 0.21
C ARG A 580 -6.01 18.81 0.53
N ASP A 581 -7.12 19.07 -0.15
CA ASP A 581 -7.91 20.29 0.03
C ASP A 581 -8.49 20.36 1.46
N CYS A 582 -8.93 19.22 2.03
CA CYS A 582 -9.33 19.10 3.43
C CYS A 582 -8.18 19.52 4.37
N LEU A 583 -7.00 18.91 4.21
CA LEU A 583 -5.85 19.20 5.06
C LEU A 583 -5.47 20.67 4.96
N ALA A 584 -5.40 21.20 3.73
CA ALA A 584 -5.04 22.59 3.45
C ALA A 584 -5.98 23.58 4.16
N VAL A 585 -7.30 23.37 4.07
CA VAL A 585 -8.30 24.20 4.79
C VAL A 585 -8.13 24.07 6.30
N GLU A 586 -7.97 22.85 6.80
CA GLU A 586 -7.77 22.59 8.22
C GLU A 586 -6.48 23.18 8.74
N VAL A 587 -5.39 23.31 7.98
CA VAL A 587 -4.11 23.86 8.53
C VAL A 587 -3.83 25.31 8.13
N ALA A 588 -4.70 25.93 7.33
CA ALA A 588 -4.48 27.28 6.77
C ALA A 588 -4.19 28.38 7.82
N ASN A 589 -4.82 28.28 9.00
CA ASN A 589 -4.75 29.26 10.09
C ASN A 589 -4.68 28.62 11.49
N GLN A 590 -4.35 27.33 11.57
CA GLN A 590 -4.25 26.62 12.84
C GLN A 590 -3.12 25.59 12.80
N LYS A 591 -2.66 25.22 14.00
CA LYS A 591 -1.65 24.20 14.24
C LYS A 591 -2.10 22.84 13.67
N LEU A 592 -1.15 22.06 13.15
CA LEU A 592 -1.36 20.64 12.87
C LEU A 592 -1.74 19.87 14.14
N ILE A 593 -2.92 19.24 14.13
CA ILE A 593 -3.38 18.35 15.19
C ILE A 593 -3.31 16.91 14.65
N LEU A 594 -2.21 16.22 14.94
CA LEU A 594 -1.90 14.89 14.37
C LEU A 594 -3.11 13.94 14.42
N ASN A 595 -3.68 13.70 15.60
CA ASN A 595 -4.81 12.78 15.77
C ASN A 595 -6.05 13.13 14.91
N ASN A 596 -6.26 14.41 14.60
CA ASN A 596 -7.40 14.85 13.81
C ASN A 596 -7.10 14.87 12.32
N HIS A 597 -5.86 15.18 11.96
CA HIS A 597 -5.46 15.47 10.58
C HIS A 597 -4.78 14.29 9.88
N GLU A 598 -4.27 13.30 10.62
CA GLU A 598 -3.63 12.08 10.07
C GLU A 598 -4.53 11.36 9.08
N LYS A 599 -5.85 11.36 9.32
CA LYS A 599 -6.81 10.79 8.38
C LYS A 599 -6.71 11.41 6.98
N TYR A 600 -6.45 12.72 6.85
CA TYR A 600 -6.30 13.36 5.53
C TYR A 600 -4.99 12.96 4.87
N TYR A 601 -3.91 12.88 5.65
CA TYR A 601 -2.62 12.41 5.18
C TYR A 601 -2.68 10.97 4.64
N ARG A 602 -3.34 10.05 5.37
CA ARG A 602 -3.57 8.67 4.88
C ARG A 602 -4.34 8.62 3.57
N GLU A 603 -5.35 9.48 3.45
CA GLU A 603 -6.17 9.58 2.24
C GLU A 603 -5.41 10.20 1.06
N MET A 604 -4.48 11.12 1.32
CA MET A 604 -3.56 11.64 0.31
C MET A 604 -2.58 10.55 -0.17
N LEU A 605 -2.01 9.75 0.74
CA LEU A 605 -1.17 8.60 0.39
C LEU A 605 -1.95 7.59 -0.46
N ALA A 606 -3.14 7.20 0.01
CA ALA A 606 -4.03 6.31 -0.73
C ALA A 606 -4.50 6.91 -2.07
N GLY A 607 -4.60 8.22 -2.18
CA GLY A 607 -4.94 8.92 -3.43
C GLY A 607 -3.76 9.22 -4.34
N GLY A 608 -2.56 8.70 -4.05
CA GLY A 608 -1.38 8.85 -4.91
C GLY A 608 -0.76 10.25 -4.91
N MET A 609 -1.11 11.12 -3.95
CA MET A 609 -0.62 12.51 -3.93
C MET A 609 0.88 12.65 -3.67
N MET A 610 1.54 11.56 -3.25
CA MET A 610 2.98 11.50 -2.98
C MET A 610 3.71 10.49 -3.88
N ALA A 611 3.06 10.01 -4.96
CA ALA A 611 3.61 8.95 -5.81
C ALA A 611 4.89 9.37 -6.56
N GLU A 612 5.09 10.67 -6.80
CA GLU A 612 6.27 11.22 -7.48
C GLU A 612 7.38 11.67 -6.50
N CYS A 613 7.17 11.53 -5.19
CA CYS A 613 8.18 11.88 -4.20
C CYS A 613 9.25 10.77 -4.10
N GLU A 614 10.53 11.15 -4.10
CA GLU A 614 11.64 10.19 -3.88
C GLU A 614 11.52 9.49 -2.52
N GLU A 615 11.13 10.25 -1.49
CA GLU A 615 10.79 9.77 -0.16
C GLU A 615 9.41 10.27 0.24
N ILE A 616 8.62 9.42 0.90
CA ILE A 616 7.29 9.81 1.37
C ILE A 616 7.46 10.88 2.47
N PRO A 617 6.98 12.12 2.26
CA PRO A 617 7.15 13.18 3.24
C PRO A 617 6.36 12.87 4.50
N SER A 618 6.88 13.31 5.64
CA SER A 618 6.17 13.24 6.91
C SER A 618 4.84 14.02 6.86
N ILE A 619 3.91 13.70 7.76
CA ILE A 619 2.65 14.45 7.86
C ILE A 619 2.90 15.93 8.18
N GLU A 620 3.96 16.20 8.92
CA GLU A 620 4.47 17.51 9.26
C GLU A 620 4.87 18.34 8.03
N GLU A 621 5.71 17.78 7.16
CA GLU A 621 6.14 18.42 5.92
C GLU A 621 4.96 18.61 4.98
N THR A 622 4.10 17.58 4.89
CA THR A 622 2.88 17.62 4.09
C THR A 622 1.94 18.71 4.57
N ALA A 623 1.76 18.89 5.88
CA ALA A 623 0.91 19.93 6.45
C ALA A 623 1.49 21.33 6.19
N ARG A 624 2.82 21.51 6.28
CA ARG A 624 3.46 22.80 5.96
C ARG A 624 3.22 23.18 4.50
N TRP A 625 3.48 22.24 3.59
CA TRP A 625 3.18 22.41 2.17
C TRP A 625 1.69 22.67 1.93
N ALA A 626 0.79 21.92 2.59
CA ALA A 626 -0.66 22.11 2.45
C ALA A 626 -1.11 23.50 2.94
N SER A 627 -0.49 24.03 4.00
CA SER A 627 -0.75 25.40 4.47
C SER A 627 -0.36 26.44 3.44
N GLU A 628 0.76 26.26 2.73
CA GLU A 628 1.21 27.17 1.67
C GLU A 628 0.32 27.04 0.43
N TYR A 629 0.10 25.78 0.00
CA TYR A 629 -0.84 25.44 -1.06
C TYR A 629 -2.23 26.07 -0.85
N PHE A 630 -2.74 26.12 0.38
CA PHE A 630 -4.00 26.79 0.68
C PHE A 630 -4.00 28.25 0.20
N TRP A 631 -2.99 29.03 0.61
CA TRP A 631 -2.93 30.46 0.35
C TRP A 631 -2.49 30.80 -1.07
N ASP A 632 -1.59 30.02 -1.63
CA ASP A 632 -0.97 30.31 -2.92
C ASP A 632 -1.77 29.73 -4.09
N THR A 633 -2.48 28.60 -3.86
CA THR A 633 -3.17 27.86 -4.92
C THR A 633 -4.65 27.66 -4.66
N LEU A 634 -5.08 27.15 -3.50
CA LEU A 634 -6.49 26.76 -3.30
C LEU A 634 -7.44 27.95 -3.09
N TYR A 635 -7.04 28.92 -2.27
CA TYR A 635 -7.85 30.08 -1.90
C TYR A 635 -7.78 31.17 -2.98
N LYS A 636 -8.82 31.23 -3.82
CA LYS A 636 -8.95 32.23 -4.90
C LYS A 636 -10.26 33.00 -4.73
N PRO A 637 -10.28 34.20 -4.11
CA PRO A 637 -11.52 34.97 -3.95
C PRO A 637 -12.03 35.52 -5.29
N TYR A 638 -13.35 35.58 -5.46
CA TYR A 638 -13.96 36.16 -6.66
C TYR A 638 -13.63 37.65 -6.85
N PRO A 639 -13.76 38.19 -8.07
CA PRO A 639 -13.74 39.64 -8.29
C PRO A 639 -14.77 40.33 -7.38
N GLY A 640 -14.36 41.41 -6.71
CA GLY A 640 -15.20 42.14 -5.75
C GLY A 640 -15.28 41.54 -4.33
N VAL A 641 -14.83 40.29 -4.13
CA VAL A 641 -14.71 39.71 -2.78
C VAL A 641 -13.36 40.14 -2.17
N PRO A 642 -13.35 40.75 -0.97
CA PRO A 642 -12.11 41.20 -0.34
C PRO A 642 -11.26 39.98 0.05
N PRO A 643 -9.97 39.92 -0.34
CA PRO A 643 -9.12 38.80 0.01
C PRO A 643 -8.84 38.77 1.52
N GLN A 644 -9.01 37.60 2.11
CA GLN A 644 -8.59 37.31 3.48
C GLN A 644 -7.07 37.23 3.54
N LYS A 645 -6.53 37.61 4.70
CA LYS A 645 -5.09 37.50 4.97
C LYS A 645 -4.85 36.32 5.90
N ARG A 646 -3.72 35.65 5.73
CA ARG A 646 -3.21 34.66 6.68
C ARG A 646 -3.13 35.29 8.07
N ARG A 647 -3.76 34.66 9.08
CA ARG A 647 -3.78 35.19 10.46
C ARG A 647 -2.37 35.34 11.02
N ALA A 648 -1.47 34.43 10.64
CA ALA A 648 -0.07 34.51 11.03
C ALA A 648 0.65 35.77 10.51
N ARG A 649 0.15 36.42 9.45
CA ARG A 649 0.81 37.61 8.86
C ARG A 649 0.84 38.81 9.80
N ASP A 650 -0.22 39.04 10.56
CA ASP A 650 -0.26 40.17 11.51
C ASP A 650 0.65 39.91 12.72
N ALA A 651 0.71 38.65 13.19
CA ALA A 651 1.65 38.22 14.21
C ALA A 651 3.10 38.31 13.71
N ALA A 652 3.36 37.84 12.49
CA ALA A 652 4.65 37.93 11.82
C ALA A 652 5.08 39.38 11.71
N LYS A 653 4.22 40.29 11.23
CA LYS A 653 4.55 41.72 11.13
C LYS A 653 5.06 42.28 12.45
N LYS A 654 4.35 42.02 13.55
CA LYS A 654 4.79 42.48 14.88
C LYS A 654 6.14 41.89 15.30
N ILE A 655 6.40 40.64 14.96
CA ILE A 655 7.63 39.93 15.32
C ILE A 655 8.81 40.35 14.44
N PHE A 656 8.60 40.50 13.13
CA PHE A 656 9.68 40.74 12.15
C PHE A 656 9.90 42.22 11.84
N ASP A 657 8.93 43.11 12.07
CA ASP A 657 9.12 44.55 11.85
C ASP A 657 9.52 45.27 13.15
N GLU A 658 8.93 44.90 14.29
CA GLU A 658 9.09 45.67 15.54
C GLU A 658 10.24 45.16 16.42
N LEU A 659 10.50 43.85 16.49
CA LEU A 659 11.54 43.30 17.37
C LEU A 659 12.97 43.44 16.83
N PRO A 660 13.28 43.25 15.53
CA PRO A 660 14.67 43.27 15.08
C PRO A 660 15.43 44.57 15.40
N PRO A 661 14.85 45.78 15.25
CA PRO A 661 15.52 47.01 15.66
C PRO A 661 15.87 47.03 17.16
N LEU A 662 14.95 46.56 18.01
CA LEU A 662 15.14 46.53 19.47
C LEU A 662 16.19 45.48 19.89
N LEU A 663 16.19 44.32 19.23
CA LEU A 663 17.18 43.26 19.44
C LEU A 663 18.56 43.69 18.94
N PHE A 664 18.63 44.48 17.86
CA PHE A 664 19.89 45.00 17.34
C PHE A 664 20.52 46.00 18.31
N THR A 665 19.73 46.92 18.88
CA THR A 665 20.23 47.95 19.82
C THR A 665 20.35 47.49 21.27
N GLY A 666 19.74 46.35 21.64
CA GLY A 666 19.70 45.88 23.03
C GLY A 666 18.79 46.71 23.93
N ASP A 667 17.77 47.37 23.36
CA ASP A 667 16.84 48.26 24.09
C ASP A 667 15.89 47.46 25.01
N GLN A 668 16.31 47.25 26.26
CA GLN A 668 15.54 46.48 27.24
C GLN A 668 14.19 47.11 27.60
N ASP A 669 14.09 48.44 27.68
CA ASP A 669 12.84 49.13 27.98
C ASP A 669 11.85 49.02 26.82
N GLY A 670 12.34 49.15 25.59
CA GLY A 670 11.58 48.91 24.37
C GLY A 670 11.05 47.47 24.29
N LEU A 671 11.89 46.47 24.58
CA LEU A 671 11.49 45.06 24.61
C LEU A 671 10.43 44.76 25.69
N LEU A 672 10.58 45.34 26.89
CA LEU A 672 9.58 45.26 27.96
C LEU A 672 8.25 45.90 27.54
N ALA A 673 8.30 47.07 26.91
CA ALA A 673 7.12 47.75 26.39
C ALA A 673 6.43 46.91 25.30
N TRP A 674 7.21 46.29 24.42
CA TRP A 674 6.71 45.40 23.38
C TRP A 674 5.96 44.19 23.95
N ILE A 675 6.52 43.53 24.97
CA ILE A 675 5.85 42.41 25.67
C ILE A 675 4.50 42.85 26.25
N LYS A 676 4.47 44.02 26.91
CA LYS A 676 3.24 44.57 27.50
C LYS A 676 2.19 44.89 26.42
N ALA A 677 2.60 45.47 25.30
CA ALA A 677 1.72 45.78 24.18
C ALA A 677 1.18 44.52 23.47
N ASN A 678 1.92 43.41 23.50
CA ASN A 678 1.61 42.19 22.77
C ASN A 678 1.17 41.01 23.66
N ARG A 679 0.69 41.26 24.89
CA ARG A 679 0.26 40.22 25.84
C ARG A 679 -0.72 39.19 25.28
N GLN A 680 -1.63 39.56 24.38
CA GLN A 680 -2.59 38.60 23.81
C GLN A 680 -1.91 37.64 22.84
N LEU A 681 -0.95 38.11 22.05
CA LEU A 681 -0.15 37.28 21.14
C LEU A 681 0.65 36.22 21.93
N LEU A 682 1.07 36.57 23.15
CA LEU A 682 1.87 35.71 24.02
C LEU A 682 1.06 34.69 24.84
N LYS A 683 -0.26 34.62 24.70
CA LYS A 683 -1.11 33.67 25.47
C LYS A 683 -1.35 32.33 24.81
N SER A 684 -1.14 32.22 23.50
CA SER A 684 -1.43 31.03 22.71
C SER A 684 -0.33 30.75 21.69
N SER A 685 -0.44 29.62 21.00
CA SER A 685 0.33 29.39 19.78
C SER A 685 0.01 30.45 18.72
N LEU A 686 0.97 30.69 17.85
CA LEU A 686 0.77 31.41 16.62
C LEU A 686 -0.25 30.67 15.75
N PRO A 687 -1.08 31.40 14.98
CA PRO A 687 -2.10 30.81 14.11
C PRO A 687 -1.49 30.33 12.79
N ASP A 688 -0.45 29.52 12.88
CA ASP A 688 0.25 28.87 11.78
C ASP A 688 0.28 27.35 11.96
N VAL A 689 0.61 26.63 10.90
CA VAL A 689 0.63 25.16 10.87
C VAL A 689 1.61 24.58 11.89
N ASP A 690 2.73 25.27 12.12
CA ASP A 690 3.72 24.83 13.10
C ASP A 690 3.20 25.06 14.54
N GLY A 691 2.28 26.01 14.76
CA GLY A 691 1.74 26.29 16.08
C GLY A 691 2.80 26.72 17.09
N ASN A 692 3.86 27.41 16.63
CA ASN A 692 4.93 27.87 17.50
C ASN A 692 4.38 28.86 18.53
N SER A 693 4.96 28.89 19.73
CA SER A 693 4.88 30.10 20.56
C SER A 693 5.77 31.20 19.96
N VAL A 694 5.59 32.46 20.36
CA VAL A 694 6.50 33.55 19.94
C VAL A 694 7.92 33.24 20.39
N LEU A 695 8.09 32.78 21.64
CA LEU A 695 9.39 32.38 22.17
C LEU A 695 10.01 31.25 21.33
N MET A 696 9.22 30.24 20.99
CA MET A 696 9.66 29.11 20.15
C MET A 696 10.12 29.57 18.76
N LEU A 697 9.32 30.42 18.10
CA LEU A 697 9.67 30.95 16.78
C LEU A 697 10.99 31.71 16.83
N LEU A 698 11.16 32.58 17.83
CA LEU A 698 12.39 33.36 17.99
C LEU A 698 13.59 32.44 18.28
N ILE A 699 13.44 31.42 19.12
CA ILE A 699 14.49 30.42 19.35
C ILE A 699 14.94 29.79 18.03
N LYS A 700 13.99 29.31 17.22
CA LYS A 700 14.29 28.69 15.92
C LYS A 700 15.00 29.67 14.99
N MET A 701 14.54 30.93 14.93
CA MET A 701 15.19 31.99 14.16
C MET A 701 16.62 32.26 14.60
N ARG A 702 16.87 32.40 15.91
CA ARG A 702 18.23 32.59 16.47
C ARG A 702 19.13 31.44 16.06
N THR A 703 18.64 30.21 16.20
CA THR A 703 19.41 29.01 15.84
C THR A 703 19.76 28.99 14.37
N SER A 704 18.79 29.27 13.47
CA SER A 704 19.05 29.36 12.03
C SER A 704 20.03 30.48 11.67
N PHE A 705 19.91 31.65 12.33
CA PHE A 705 20.84 32.76 12.15
C PHE A 705 22.27 32.39 12.57
N ALA A 706 22.44 31.82 13.76
CA ALA A 706 23.74 31.38 14.26
C ALA A 706 24.39 30.31 13.35
N GLN A 707 23.60 29.33 12.90
CA GLN A 707 24.08 28.32 11.94
C GLN A 707 24.47 28.93 10.59
N GLY A 708 23.71 29.92 10.11
CA GLY A 708 24.04 30.67 8.90
C GLY A 708 25.38 31.38 8.98
N LEU A 709 25.68 32.00 10.14
CA LEU A 709 26.97 32.66 10.39
C LEU A 709 28.15 31.68 10.27
N HIS A 710 28.03 30.46 10.82
CA HIS A 710 29.09 29.45 10.73
C HIS A 710 29.37 28.96 9.31
N LYS A 711 28.45 29.16 8.36
CA LYS A 711 28.61 28.79 6.95
C LYS A 711 29.25 29.89 6.11
N LEU A 712 29.36 31.11 6.62
CA LEU A 712 29.98 32.23 5.90
C LEU A 712 31.51 32.10 5.91
N PRO A 713 32.20 32.49 4.82
CA PRO A 713 33.66 32.54 4.80
C PRO A 713 34.20 33.48 5.89
N ALA A 714 35.29 33.10 6.56
CA ALA A 714 35.90 33.90 7.64
C ALA A 714 36.18 35.36 7.23
N ALA A 715 36.56 35.59 5.96
CA ALA A 715 36.80 36.92 5.41
C ALA A 715 35.55 37.83 5.38
N MET A 716 34.33 37.27 5.37
CA MET A 716 33.07 38.04 5.47
C MET A 716 32.67 38.34 6.92
N LEU A 717 33.28 37.64 7.88
CA LEU A 717 33.02 37.78 9.31
C LEU A 717 34.05 38.69 10.01
N GLU A 718 35.18 38.98 9.34
CA GLU A 718 36.20 39.91 9.83
C GLU A 718 35.61 41.32 10.05
N GLY A 719 35.64 41.78 11.30
CA GLY A 719 35.13 43.09 11.72
C GLY A 719 33.67 43.11 12.20
N GLU A 720 32.85 42.12 11.84
CA GLU A 720 31.42 42.03 12.22
C GLU A 720 31.15 40.98 13.31
N GLN A 721 32.10 40.10 13.61
CA GLN A 721 31.99 39.04 14.64
C GLN A 721 31.48 39.56 15.99
N GLN A 722 32.06 40.67 16.48
CA GLN A 722 31.68 41.24 17.76
C GLN A 722 30.24 41.77 17.75
N SER A 723 29.77 42.30 16.61
CA SER A 723 28.39 42.77 16.43
C SER A 723 27.39 41.60 16.48
N PHE A 724 27.72 40.48 15.83
CA PHE A 724 26.89 39.28 15.86
C PHE A 724 26.85 38.61 17.24
N GLU A 725 27.98 38.56 17.96
CA GLU A 725 28.02 38.05 19.33
C GLU A 725 27.15 38.88 20.28
N VAL A 726 27.25 40.21 20.19
CA VAL A 726 26.42 41.15 20.95
C VAL A 726 24.93 40.95 20.63
N MET A 727 24.59 40.79 19.34
CA MET A 727 23.22 40.48 18.94
C MET A 727 22.73 39.17 19.57
N LEU A 728 23.50 38.06 19.48
CA LEU A 728 23.10 36.78 20.07
C LEU A 728 22.90 36.86 21.59
N GLU A 729 23.64 37.72 22.28
CA GLU A 729 23.46 38.01 23.70
C GLU A 729 22.17 38.81 23.97
N HIS A 730 21.85 39.82 23.15
CA HIS A 730 20.57 40.54 23.25
C HIS A 730 19.37 39.59 23.07
N TRP A 731 19.46 38.63 22.16
CA TRP A 731 18.43 37.59 22.00
C TRP A 731 18.28 36.73 23.26
N ARG A 732 19.40 36.30 23.87
CA ARG A 732 19.39 35.54 25.13
C ARG A 732 18.71 36.33 26.25
N GLN A 733 19.09 37.60 26.43
CA GLN A 733 18.48 38.48 27.43
C GLN A 733 16.97 38.64 27.20
N PHE A 734 16.56 38.82 25.94
CA PHE A 734 15.15 38.92 25.59
C PHE A 734 14.38 37.62 25.85
N PHE A 735 14.98 36.45 25.59
CA PHE A 735 14.36 35.15 25.91
C PHE A 735 14.14 34.99 27.41
N GLY A 736 15.13 35.35 28.22
CA GLY A 736 14.99 35.36 29.68
C GLY A 736 13.89 36.31 30.16
N LEU A 737 13.83 37.50 29.59
CA LEU A 737 12.76 38.47 29.87
C LEU A 737 11.38 37.92 29.49
N LEU A 738 11.25 37.32 28.30
CA LEU A 738 10.01 36.76 27.81
C LEU A 738 9.55 35.57 28.66
N ALA A 739 10.48 34.72 29.10
CA ALA A 739 10.22 33.62 30.02
C ALA A 739 9.61 34.11 31.34
N GLN A 740 10.17 35.19 31.92
CA GLN A 740 9.69 35.75 33.18
C GLN A 740 8.35 36.51 33.04
N GLN A 741 8.19 37.31 31.97
CA GLN A 741 7.02 38.18 31.79
C GLN A 741 5.83 37.48 31.14
N ALA A 742 6.06 36.37 30.43
CA ALA A 742 5.04 35.59 29.73
C ALA A 742 5.29 34.07 29.87
N PRO A 743 5.30 33.52 31.10
CA PRO A 743 5.72 32.13 31.38
C PRO A 743 4.88 31.06 30.66
N LYS A 744 3.64 31.38 30.25
CA LYS A 744 2.83 30.48 29.42
C LYS A 744 3.52 30.08 28.11
N GLN A 745 4.37 30.94 27.55
CA GLN A 745 5.13 30.67 26.33
C GLN A 745 6.07 29.46 26.45
N LEU A 746 6.52 29.14 27.67
CA LEU A 746 7.45 28.05 27.96
C LEU A 746 6.82 26.67 27.77
N ASN A 747 5.50 26.57 27.87
CA ASN A 747 4.76 25.31 27.83
C ASN A 747 3.79 25.22 26.65
N ILE A 748 3.88 26.17 25.69
CA ILE A 748 3.18 26.08 24.41
C ILE A 748 4.08 25.31 23.45
N ALA A 749 3.67 24.09 23.16
CA ALA A 749 4.40 23.20 22.28
C ALA A 749 4.00 23.40 20.81
N ASP A 750 4.98 23.24 19.92
CA ASP A 750 4.76 23.27 18.47
C ASP A 750 4.05 21.98 17.98
N PHE A 751 3.86 21.86 16.67
CA PHE A 751 3.24 20.70 16.01
C PHE A 751 3.96 19.37 16.24
N LYS A 752 5.27 19.38 16.52
CA LYS A 752 6.07 18.22 16.94
C LYS A 752 6.00 17.99 18.46
N SER A 753 5.14 18.72 19.15
CA SER A 753 5.04 18.75 20.61
C SER A 753 6.34 19.17 21.30
N GLN A 754 7.24 19.86 20.60
CA GLN A 754 8.48 20.37 21.19
C GLN A 754 8.21 21.63 22.02
N THR A 755 8.93 21.81 23.12
CA THR A 755 8.87 23.02 23.97
C THR A 755 10.13 23.88 23.80
N PRO A 756 10.06 25.20 24.10
CA PRO A 756 11.24 26.06 24.14
C PRO A 756 12.38 25.48 24.99
N LEU A 757 12.05 24.85 26.11
CA LEU A 757 13.01 24.20 27.00
C LEU A 757 13.75 23.05 26.30
N MET A 758 13.04 22.20 25.54
CA MET A 758 13.68 21.13 24.76
C MET A 758 14.67 21.68 23.74
N LEU A 759 14.30 22.74 22.99
CA LEU A 759 15.21 23.33 22.00
C LEU A 759 16.45 23.97 22.64
N MET A 760 16.31 24.61 23.80
CA MET A 760 17.47 25.16 24.54
C MET A 760 18.33 24.07 25.15
N ALA A 761 17.71 23.00 25.66
CA ALA A 761 18.41 21.82 26.17
C ALA A 761 19.22 21.14 25.06
N GLU A 762 18.61 20.96 23.89
CA GLU A 762 19.21 20.38 22.68
C GLU A 762 20.37 21.25 22.15
N ALA A 763 20.26 22.58 22.27
CA ALA A 763 21.32 23.53 21.94
C ALA A 763 22.43 23.60 23.00
N GLY A 764 22.22 23.04 24.20
CA GLY A 764 23.17 23.11 25.31
C GLY A 764 23.26 24.49 25.99
N ASP A 765 22.29 25.39 25.76
CA ASP A 765 22.28 26.75 26.33
C ASP A 765 21.85 26.71 27.80
N THR A 766 22.80 26.27 28.65
CA THR A 766 22.57 25.97 30.07
C THR A 766 21.94 27.13 30.83
N GLU A 767 22.33 28.35 30.50
CA GLU A 767 21.83 29.55 31.19
C GLU A 767 20.34 29.77 30.90
N LEU A 768 19.93 29.67 29.64
CA LEU A 768 18.51 29.75 29.29
C LEU A 768 17.71 28.58 29.83
N VAL A 769 18.27 27.36 29.86
CA VAL A 769 17.63 26.21 30.50
C VAL A 769 17.32 26.51 31.97
N ARG A 770 18.30 27.04 32.73
CA ARG A 770 18.09 27.44 34.13
C ARG A 770 17.03 28.53 34.28
N ILE A 771 17.11 29.58 33.46
CA ILE A 771 16.14 30.70 33.49
C ILE A 771 14.73 30.19 33.18
N MET A 772 14.57 29.33 32.18
CA MET A 772 13.28 28.77 31.78
C MET A 772 12.69 27.87 32.87
N LEU A 773 13.50 26.99 33.47
CA LEU A 773 13.09 26.15 34.59
C LEU A 773 12.64 27.00 35.79
N GLN A 774 13.43 28.02 36.17
CA GLN A 774 13.06 28.97 37.24
C GLN A 774 11.79 29.76 36.93
N ALA A 775 11.53 30.05 35.65
CA ALA A 775 10.32 30.73 35.18
C ALA A 775 9.10 29.79 35.01
N GLY A 776 9.23 28.50 35.33
CA GLY A 776 8.13 27.53 35.33
C GLY A 776 7.93 26.76 34.02
N ALA A 777 8.99 26.60 33.21
CA ALA A 777 8.98 25.64 32.12
C ALA A 777 8.81 24.21 32.66
N ASP A 778 7.94 23.43 32.03
CA ASP A 778 7.67 22.04 32.40
C ASP A 778 8.69 21.10 31.72
N PRO A 779 9.63 20.48 32.46
CA PRO A 779 10.60 19.55 31.89
C PRO A 779 9.99 18.20 31.51
N GLU A 780 8.75 17.90 31.95
CA GLU A 780 8.09 16.60 31.80
C GLU A 780 7.27 16.48 30.51
N MET A 781 7.05 17.59 29.80
CA MET A 781 6.44 17.55 28.48
C MET A 781 7.26 16.66 27.55
N GLN A 782 6.57 15.97 26.64
CA GLN A 782 7.14 15.00 25.72
C GLN A 782 6.86 15.43 24.28
N ASP A 783 7.88 15.38 23.43
CA ASP A 783 7.73 15.63 22.00
C ASP A 783 7.10 14.43 21.26
N TRP A 784 7.03 14.48 19.94
CA TRP A 784 6.45 13.42 19.11
C TRP A 784 7.20 12.07 19.17
N GLN A 785 8.49 12.06 19.58
CA GLN A 785 9.24 10.83 19.86
C GLN A 785 9.13 10.43 21.34
N ALA A 786 8.23 11.08 22.07
CA ALA A 786 8.09 11.04 23.51
C ALA A 786 9.37 11.44 24.28
N MET A 787 10.26 12.24 23.67
CA MET A 787 11.46 12.75 24.34
C MET A 787 11.13 13.95 25.24
N THR A 788 11.75 14.00 26.42
CA THR A 788 11.68 15.14 27.35
C THR A 788 12.86 16.10 27.18
N ALA A 789 12.84 17.24 27.87
CA ALA A 789 13.99 18.16 27.90
C ALA A 789 15.28 17.49 28.39
N LEU A 790 15.19 16.52 29.30
CA LEU A 790 16.35 15.74 29.77
C LEU A 790 16.98 14.91 28.65
N HIS A 791 16.16 14.25 27.82
CA HIS A 791 16.65 13.51 26.66
C HIS A 791 17.42 14.44 25.70
N SER A 792 16.87 15.63 25.42
CA SER A 792 17.54 16.65 24.60
C SER A 792 18.86 17.16 25.21
N ALA A 793 18.90 17.41 26.52
CA ALA A 793 20.14 17.82 27.19
C ALA A 793 21.21 16.72 27.13
N ILE A 794 20.83 15.45 27.29
CA ILE A 794 21.75 14.32 27.16
C ILE A 794 22.32 14.26 25.74
N LYS A 795 21.48 14.42 24.71
CA LYS A 795 21.89 14.48 23.29
C LYS A 795 22.79 15.68 22.97
N SER A 796 22.68 16.78 23.72
CA SER A 796 23.55 17.95 23.55
C SER A 796 25.01 17.68 23.97
N ARG A 797 25.24 16.71 24.87
CA ARG A 797 26.52 16.40 25.52
C ARG A 797 27.15 17.59 26.28
N VAL A 798 26.33 18.55 26.72
CA VAL A 798 26.77 19.64 27.59
C VAL A 798 26.45 19.29 29.04
N ASP A 799 27.48 18.89 29.79
CA ASP A 799 27.36 18.40 31.17
C ASP A 799 26.58 19.35 32.08
N SER A 800 26.86 20.66 31.99
CA SER A 800 26.18 21.67 32.79
C SER A 800 24.68 21.80 32.49
N CYS A 801 24.27 21.47 31.27
CA CYS A 801 22.86 21.46 30.85
C CYS A 801 22.15 20.23 31.39
N VAL A 802 22.82 19.07 31.35
CA VAL A 802 22.34 17.82 31.98
C VAL A 802 22.18 18.03 33.49
N ASP A 803 23.19 18.59 34.16
CA ASP A 803 23.14 18.89 35.58
C ASP A 803 22.00 19.87 35.90
N ALA A 804 21.80 20.93 35.10
CA ALA A 804 20.72 21.89 35.33
C ALA A 804 19.31 21.25 35.31
N LEU A 805 19.10 20.21 34.49
CA LEU A 805 17.84 19.47 34.46
C LEU A 805 17.74 18.42 35.56
N LEU A 806 18.82 17.67 35.82
CA LEU A 806 18.84 16.63 36.87
C LEU A 806 18.79 17.21 38.28
N ASP A 807 19.33 18.42 38.48
CA ASP A 807 19.26 19.15 39.75
C ASP A 807 17.89 19.85 39.94
N HIS A 808 17.09 19.95 38.87
CA HIS A 808 15.69 20.38 38.95
C HIS A 808 14.78 19.16 39.22
N PRO A 809 13.70 19.30 40.02
CA PRO A 809 12.75 18.21 40.21
C PRO A 809 12.12 17.79 38.87
N CYS A 810 12.57 16.66 38.32
CA CYS A 810 12.07 16.05 37.10
C CYS A 810 12.02 14.52 37.27
N ARG A 811 11.17 13.84 36.49
CA ARG A 811 11.07 12.38 36.51
C ARG A 811 12.10 11.77 35.56
N LEU A 812 12.74 10.71 36.03
CA LEU A 812 13.76 9.98 35.28
C LEU A 812 13.19 8.70 34.63
N ASP A 813 11.90 8.39 34.85
CA ASP A 813 11.21 7.19 34.37
C ASP A 813 10.39 7.41 33.09
N LYS A 814 10.46 8.61 32.50
CA LYS A 814 9.80 8.94 31.23
C LYS A 814 10.51 8.25 30.07
N LEU A 815 9.75 7.55 29.25
CA LEU A 815 10.26 6.78 28.12
C LEU A 815 9.92 7.45 26.79
N THR A 816 10.85 7.32 25.83
CA THR A 816 10.62 7.63 24.42
C THR A 816 9.61 6.65 23.80
N PHE A 817 9.19 6.92 22.58
CA PHE A 817 8.24 6.07 21.84
C PHE A 817 8.75 4.63 21.66
N ASP A 818 10.05 4.45 21.50
CA ASP A 818 10.73 3.14 21.43
C ASP A 818 11.13 2.58 22.81
N GLY A 819 10.54 3.11 23.89
CA GLY A 819 10.71 2.61 25.25
C GLY A 819 12.06 2.92 25.88
N GLN A 820 12.85 3.84 25.31
CA GLN A 820 14.17 4.20 25.85
C GLN A 820 13.99 5.11 27.05
N SER A 821 14.71 4.80 28.13
CA SER A 821 14.88 5.72 29.27
C SER A 821 15.97 6.75 29.00
N PRO A 822 16.09 7.82 29.82
CA PRO A 822 17.19 8.77 29.72
C PRO A 822 18.57 8.09 29.74
N LEU A 823 18.71 6.98 30.48
CA LEU A 823 19.97 6.22 30.56
C LEU A 823 20.28 5.47 29.25
N HIS A 824 19.27 4.93 28.57
CA HIS A 824 19.47 4.40 27.21
C HIS A 824 19.94 5.48 26.24
N THR A 825 19.37 6.69 26.32
CA THR A 825 19.81 7.82 25.50
C THR A 825 21.25 8.23 25.84
N ALA A 826 21.64 8.22 27.12
CA ALA A 826 23.02 8.51 27.54
C ALA A 826 24.01 7.46 27.02
N ALA A 827 23.63 6.18 27.07
CA ALA A 827 24.42 5.07 26.52
C ALA A 827 24.57 5.19 25.00
N TRP A 828 23.46 5.41 24.27
CA TRP A 828 23.45 5.56 22.81
C TRP A 828 24.25 6.78 22.33
N THR A 829 24.18 7.90 23.05
CA THR A 829 24.91 9.13 22.68
C THR A 829 26.35 9.18 23.20
N GLY A 830 26.77 8.16 23.96
CA GLY A 830 28.07 8.11 24.63
C GLY A 830 28.32 9.29 25.57
N ASN A 831 27.27 9.71 26.28
CA ASN A 831 27.34 10.77 27.29
C ASN A 831 27.72 10.16 28.65
N LEU A 832 29.02 10.05 28.90
CA LEU A 832 29.59 9.45 30.11
C LEU A 832 29.16 10.17 31.39
N HIS A 833 29.11 11.52 31.35
CA HIS A 833 28.69 12.32 32.50
C HIS A 833 27.22 12.06 32.85
N ALA A 834 26.34 12.14 31.86
CA ALA A 834 24.92 11.83 32.04
C ALA A 834 24.71 10.41 32.56
N THR A 835 25.44 9.42 32.02
CA THR A 835 25.39 8.03 32.48
C THR A 835 25.72 7.94 33.97
N ARG A 836 26.84 8.55 34.40
CA ARG A 836 27.26 8.54 35.81
C ARG A 836 26.24 9.23 36.71
N ARG A 837 25.74 10.41 36.31
CA ARG A 837 24.75 11.16 37.08
C ARG A 837 23.42 10.42 37.20
N LEU A 838 22.93 9.82 36.11
CA LEU A 838 21.69 9.04 36.11
C LEU A 838 21.82 7.79 36.98
N LEU A 839 22.94 7.06 36.93
CA LEU A 839 23.17 5.90 37.80
C LEU A 839 23.25 6.27 39.29
N GLN A 840 23.75 7.48 39.61
CA GLN A 840 23.76 7.98 40.99
C GLN A 840 22.35 8.30 41.51
N LEU A 841 21.48 8.81 40.64
CA LEU A 841 20.12 9.24 41.01
C LEU A 841 19.07 8.12 40.92
N ALA A 842 19.22 7.23 39.93
CA ALA A 842 18.26 6.20 39.53
C ALA A 842 18.99 4.95 38.97
N PRO A 843 19.72 4.20 39.82
CA PRO A 843 20.48 3.02 39.39
C PRO A 843 19.61 1.91 38.78
N GLU A 844 18.32 1.85 39.11
CA GLU A 844 17.36 0.89 38.55
C GLU A 844 17.18 1.00 37.04
N LEU A 845 17.44 2.18 36.45
CA LEU A 845 17.35 2.38 34.99
C LEU A 845 18.36 1.51 34.22
N ALA A 846 19.43 1.05 34.85
CA ALA A 846 20.46 0.19 34.23
C ALA A 846 19.90 -1.16 33.74
N TRP A 847 18.79 -1.60 34.33
CA TRP A 847 18.17 -2.90 34.05
C TRP A 847 16.88 -2.80 33.24
N GLN A 848 16.43 -1.58 32.96
CA GLN A 848 15.23 -1.36 32.16
C GLN A 848 15.47 -1.82 30.72
N ARG A 849 14.49 -2.53 30.14
CA ARG A 849 14.52 -2.92 28.73
C ARG A 849 13.64 -1.97 27.91
N ASN A 850 14.14 -1.55 26.75
CA ASN A 850 13.38 -0.77 25.77
C ASN A 850 12.43 -1.67 24.95
N SER A 851 11.73 -1.11 23.96
CA SER A 851 10.77 -1.85 23.12
C SER A 851 11.43 -2.92 22.24
N GLN A 852 12.75 -2.84 21.99
CA GLN A 852 13.53 -3.87 21.30
C GLN A 852 14.06 -4.94 22.28
N GLY A 853 13.66 -4.87 23.54
CA GLY A 853 14.11 -5.78 24.59
C GLY A 853 15.56 -5.55 25.03
N MET A 854 16.22 -4.45 24.65
CA MET A 854 17.61 -4.18 25.05
C MET A 854 17.69 -3.29 26.30
N THR A 855 18.69 -3.53 27.14
CA THR A 855 19.11 -2.67 28.26
C THR A 855 20.05 -1.54 27.80
N PRO A 856 20.35 -0.51 28.63
CA PRO A 856 21.36 0.49 28.28
C PRO A 856 22.75 -0.09 28.02
N LEU A 857 23.14 -1.16 28.74
CA LEU A 857 24.41 -1.87 28.55
C LEU A 857 24.46 -2.53 27.17
N GLU A 858 23.46 -3.36 26.86
CA GLU A 858 23.34 -4.04 25.55
C GLU A 858 23.29 -3.00 24.40
N ARG A 859 22.74 -1.80 24.64
CA ARG A 859 22.67 -0.72 23.65
C ARG A 859 24.04 -0.11 23.32
N VAL A 860 24.90 0.11 24.33
CA VAL A 860 26.26 0.62 24.10
C VAL A 860 27.18 -0.46 23.53
N GLU A 861 27.01 -1.72 23.93
CA GLU A 861 27.71 -2.87 23.35
C GLU A 861 27.38 -3.02 21.86
N TYR A 862 26.10 -2.95 21.49
CA TYR A 862 25.67 -2.95 20.10
C TYR A 862 26.38 -1.87 19.27
N LEU A 863 26.54 -0.64 19.81
CA LEU A 863 27.27 0.43 19.12
C LEU A 863 28.76 0.12 18.92
N ILE A 864 29.39 -0.54 19.90
CA ILE A 864 30.80 -0.94 19.82
C ILE A 864 30.98 -2.07 18.79
N GLU A 865 30.06 -3.03 18.76
CA GLU A 865 30.10 -4.20 17.88
C GLU A 865 29.69 -3.90 16.43
N ASN A 866 28.98 -2.80 16.18
CA ASN A 866 28.49 -2.41 14.85
C ASN A 866 29.12 -1.08 14.38
N PRO A 867 30.31 -1.11 13.73
CA PRO A 867 31.01 0.10 13.30
C PRO A 867 30.19 1.00 12.37
N GLN A 868 29.31 0.42 11.57
CA GLN A 868 28.39 1.14 10.68
C GLN A 868 27.40 2.00 11.48
N ALA A 869 26.83 1.46 12.56
CA ALA A 869 25.89 2.19 13.42
C ALA A 869 26.60 3.36 14.13
N LEU A 870 27.83 3.15 14.60
CA LEU A 870 28.65 4.22 15.18
C LEU A 870 29.03 5.29 14.15
N GLN A 871 29.31 4.89 12.90
CA GLN A 871 29.58 5.83 11.81
C GLN A 871 28.35 6.67 11.46
N MET A 872 27.17 6.04 11.34
CA MET A 872 25.91 6.76 11.10
C MET A 872 25.62 7.78 12.20
N LEU A 873 25.78 7.38 13.47
CA LEU A 873 25.65 8.30 14.61
C LEU A 873 26.68 9.44 14.54
N ALA A 874 27.92 9.15 14.12
CA ALA A 874 28.94 10.17 13.96
C ALA A 874 28.61 11.17 12.85
N GLU A 875 28.01 10.71 11.75
CA GLU A 875 27.53 11.55 10.65
C GLU A 875 26.35 12.42 11.08
N GLU A 876 25.36 11.85 11.79
CA GLU A 876 24.22 12.60 12.35
C GLU A 876 24.68 13.70 13.31
N LEU A 877 25.57 13.37 14.26
CA LEU A 877 26.11 14.34 15.21
C LEU A 877 26.95 15.41 14.51
N ARG A 878 27.77 15.03 13.52
CA ARG A 878 28.61 15.97 12.76
C ARG A 878 27.77 16.96 11.95
N HIS A 879 26.67 16.50 11.33
CA HIS A 879 25.74 17.37 10.63
C HIS A 879 25.14 18.46 11.54
N ASN A 880 25.00 18.15 12.83
CA ASN A 880 24.53 19.08 13.87
C ASN A 880 25.67 19.84 14.58
N GLY A 881 26.90 19.77 14.07
CA GLY A 881 28.07 20.44 14.65
C GLY A 881 28.56 19.84 15.97
N ARG A 882 28.20 18.58 16.27
CA ARG A 882 28.48 17.92 17.55
C ARG A 882 29.57 16.85 17.42
N ARG A 883 30.24 16.59 18.54
CA ARG A 883 31.28 15.56 18.67
C ARG A 883 30.65 14.18 18.92
N CYS A 884 31.04 13.18 18.13
CA CYS A 884 30.72 11.77 18.41
C CYS A 884 31.55 11.23 19.60
N ALA A 885 31.01 10.25 20.31
CA ALA A 885 31.72 9.59 21.40
C ALA A 885 32.94 8.82 20.90
N SER A 886 34.03 8.85 21.65
CA SER A 886 35.19 8.01 21.36
C SER A 886 34.93 6.57 21.81
N LYS A 887 35.57 5.59 21.17
CA LYS A 887 35.47 4.17 21.60
C LYS A 887 35.78 4.00 23.09
N ARG A 888 36.78 4.73 23.60
CA ARG A 888 37.13 4.77 25.01
C ARG A 888 35.98 5.28 25.91
N GLU A 889 35.28 6.33 25.50
CA GLU A 889 34.12 6.85 26.25
C GLU A 889 33.00 5.81 26.31
N LEU A 890 32.79 5.04 25.24
CA LEU A 890 31.80 3.95 25.22
C LEU A 890 32.23 2.77 26.11
N GLU A 891 33.50 2.37 26.07
CA GLU A 891 34.07 1.33 26.96
C GLU A 891 33.99 1.73 28.43
N GLU A 892 34.19 3.02 28.76
CA GLU A 892 34.02 3.53 30.12
C GLU A 892 32.54 3.50 30.56
N ILE A 893 31.59 3.75 29.65
CA ILE A 893 30.15 3.61 29.93
C ILE A 893 29.77 2.15 30.19
N VAL A 894 30.28 1.21 29.38
CA VAL A 894 30.11 -0.25 29.59
C VAL A 894 30.56 -0.62 31.00
N SER A 895 31.79 -0.23 31.36
CA SER A 895 32.34 -0.54 32.69
C SER A 895 31.51 0.03 33.84
N LEU A 896 30.94 1.23 33.68
CA LEU A 896 30.04 1.82 34.68
C LEU A 896 28.74 1.04 34.82
N LEU A 897 28.15 0.60 33.71
CA LEU A 897 26.87 -0.13 33.70
C LEU A 897 27.03 -1.55 34.24
N GLU A 898 28.14 -2.23 33.95
CA GLU A 898 28.46 -3.56 34.50
C GLU A 898 28.63 -3.57 36.03
N GLN A 899 29.09 -2.45 36.59
CA GLN A 899 29.33 -2.31 38.04
C GLN A 899 28.05 -2.12 38.86
N VAL A 900 26.91 -1.85 38.21
CA VAL A 900 25.63 -1.68 38.89
C VAL A 900 25.14 -3.06 39.35
N ALA A 901 24.80 -3.22 40.62
CA ALA A 901 24.26 -4.48 41.12
C ALA A 901 22.85 -4.74 40.54
N PRO A 902 22.47 -6.01 40.25
CA PRO A 902 21.11 -6.36 39.87
C PRO A 902 20.14 -5.90 40.95
N VAL A 903 19.15 -5.09 40.58
CA VAL A 903 18.08 -4.74 41.51
C VAL A 903 17.32 -6.02 41.81
N ALA A 904 17.40 -6.50 43.06
CA ALA A 904 16.57 -7.59 43.52
C ALA A 904 15.11 -7.16 43.36
N ASN A 905 14.38 -7.82 42.45
CA ASN A 905 12.96 -7.55 42.21
C ASN A 905 12.18 -7.58 43.53
N ALA A 906 11.81 -6.39 44.02
CA ALA A 906 10.80 -6.22 45.04
C ALA A 906 9.48 -5.88 44.34
N ARG A 907 8.64 -6.92 44.12
CA ARG A 907 7.16 -6.97 43.93
C ARG A 907 6.78 -8.09 42.94
N ALA A 908 5.88 -9.05 43.21
CA ALA A 908 4.62 -9.07 43.97
C ALA A 908 3.53 -8.15 43.41
#